data_AF-R9K8B5-F1
#
_entry.id   AF-R9K8B5-F1
#
_cell.length_a   1.000
_cell.length_b   1.000
_cell.length_c   1.000
_cell.angle_alpha   90.00
_cell.angle_beta   90.00
_cell.angle_gamma   90.00
#
_symmetry.space_group_name_H-M   'P 1'
#
loop_
_entity.id
_entity.type
_entity.pdbx_description
1 polymer ?
#
loop_
_entity_poly.entity_id
_entity_poly.type
_entity_poly.pdbx_seq_one_letter_code
_entity_poly.pdbx_strand_id
1 'polypeptide(L)'
;MMGKRMIALFLAIALAFGGVGTEAIAAGQGTASMAGGAQDAQRPAREGIQRAVTPGDAQKPDTTPDTSKPETWTVTFYFKGGKLPDDGTKTKSSVKVEKGKALDEKLAPVLEKQGYRLSGWKDAAGALYSFDKPVTGSLKLYAYWKAITYKVHFNANGGTGTMKDQSCTYNKDYTLRKNSFKRSGYAFLGWNTRKDGSGLAYTDRQKVKSLSHKQGETIQLYAMWKGNSYRIRYDGNGATSGAMEDSLPTYGKTEPLRKNTFKRKGYTFVGWNTQMDGKGKTYKNGASVKNLTTTKDQVITLYAKWKAVTYTITYKTNKGKLPLTAKKSYKVSTKTFTLPKPTRKNYDFDGWYKDKKFKKRVDQVKTGQTGNLTLYAKWVKCTRKPKAGMAKIKTCKAVKTKTVQVKATVKNRIASADDYYYLVYVDPIRKTPYRAAARAYKKKNITFTLKTTDNQGFATSRFGIAVKKDGKYHLLSSTSFVKNPEKAAGNKAKYNPGKTKKGIQFYSDVNEVTDCNAKQYFLNLTVSMVAENGTVPYQYNGKTYYFTPMDYYKQIISECNRKKVVVTMQVMLDWSAGNTDMINLQARKPGALYYSWNIYSNQSREKMEAMFCYLGMIFGKKDCYVSNWILGNEVNHPAAWNYAGSMSDEAYFTTYAYAFRALYYAVRSQQSNAHIFICTDNYWSPSRNRRYGAKQVVDNFAVYLKKIQKGLKWNLAYHAYSFPLTYTRVWNGYGITNNVNTTPSITMKNLKVLTNYIKNRYGSSVRIILSEQGYSSAQGEELQAAALAYSYYIAACNPMVDAFIIRSYKDDPVEVAQGYLLGIQGKQAFDVFKYMDTSRASQYTDRYLGVIGAGSWPQVVPGYRAKRLRSMYRK
;
A
#
# COMPACT_ATOMS: atom_id res chain seq x y z
N MET A 1 -9.49 -39.64 15.06
CA MET A 1 -8.73 -40.90 15.14
C MET A 1 -7.32 -40.75 14.51
N MET A 2 -6.32 -40.17 15.18
CA MET A 2 -4.95 -40.06 14.61
C MET A 2 -3.77 -40.26 15.59
N GLY A 3 -4.01 -40.60 16.86
CA GLY A 3 -2.95 -40.87 17.84
C GLY A 3 -1.99 -42.03 17.47
N LYS A 4 -2.34 -42.87 16.50
CA LYS A 4 -1.50 -43.99 16.02
C LYS A 4 -0.27 -43.54 15.20
N ARG A 5 -0.11 -42.26 14.83
CA ARG A 5 1.00 -41.78 13.97
C ARG A 5 2.27 -41.30 14.69
N MET A 6 2.43 -41.55 16.00
CA MET A 6 3.77 -41.69 16.59
C MET A 6 4.42 -43.04 16.21
N ILE A 7 3.64 -44.04 15.78
CA ILE A 7 4.14 -45.34 15.33
C ILE A 7 4.54 -45.24 13.86
N ALA A 8 5.67 -44.59 13.61
CA ALA A 8 6.32 -44.46 12.30
C ALA A 8 7.75 -45.05 12.31
N LEU A 9 8.00 -46.03 13.20
CA LEU A 9 9.25 -46.78 13.27
C LEU A 9 9.11 -48.22 12.74
N PHE A 10 7.94 -48.86 12.91
CA PHE A 10 7.65 -50.21 12.44
C PHE A 10 6.19 -50.35 11.94
N LEU A 11 5.92 -49.92 10.70
CA LEU A 11 4.59 -50.08 10.08
C LEU A 11 4.69 -50.21 8.54
N ALA A 12 5.55 -51.11 8.08
CA ALA A 12 5.89 -51.29 6.66
C ALA A 12 5.54 -52.69 6.10
N ILE A 13 4.49 -53.33 6.63
CA ILE A 13 4.04 -54.69 6.23
C ILE A 13 2.58 -54.72 5.75
N ALA A 14 1.77 -53.69 6.01
CA ALA A 14 0.35 -53.65 5.63
C ALA A 14 -0.02 -52.35 4.90
N LEU A 15 0.00 -52.39 3.56
CA LEU A 15 -0.94 -51.74 2.63
C LEU A 15 -0.49 -51.95 1.17
N ALA A 16 -1.05 -52.98 0.53
CA ALA A 16 -1.07 -53.17 -0.91
C ALA A 16 -2.53 -53.41 -1.35
N PHE A 17 -2.83 -53.16 -2.63
CA PHE A 17 -4.12 -53.34 -3.33
C PHE A 17 -5.24 -52.28 -3.09
N GLY A 18 -6.01 -52.02 -4.17
CA GLY A 18 -7.18 -51.11 -4.25
C GLY A 18 -6.84 -49.63 -4.52
N GLY A 19 -7.46 -48.89 -5.46
CA GLY A 19 -8.52 -49.19 -6.46
C GLY A 19 -8.56 -48.10 -7.58
N VAL A 20 -9.51 -48.15 -8.53
CA VAL A 20 -9.43 -47.44 -9.85
C VAL A 20 -10.76 -46.76 -10.29
N GLY A 21 -10.67 -45.67 -11.08
CA GLY A 21 -11.74 -45.12 -11.97
C GLY A 21 -12.40 -43.77 -11.55
N THR A 22 -13.11 -42.98 -12.36
CA THR A 22 -13.04 -42.57 -13.82
C THR A 22 -14.20 -41.58 -14.13
N GLU A 23 -13.91 -40.38 -14.66
CA GLU A 23 -14.70 -39.50 -15.60
C GLU A 23 -16.24 -39.25 -15.38
N ALA A 24 -17.09 -38.58 -16.22
CA ALA A 24 -16.99 -37.84 -17.50
C ALA A 24 -18.10 -36.74 -17.74
N ILE A 25 -17.73 -35.59 -18.35
CA ILE A 25 -18.30 -34.92 -19.58
C ILE A 25 -19.77 -34.35 -19.69
N ALA A 26 -19.88 -33.16 -20.34
CA ALA A 26 -21.03 -32.55 -21.10
C ALA A 26 -22.32 -32.05 -20.36
N ALA A 27 -23.22 -31.20 -20.93
CA ALA A 27 -23.15 -30.07 -21.91
C ALA A 27 -24.52 -29.31 -21.95
N GLY A 28 -24.64 -28.16 -22.67
CA GLY A 28 -25.93 -27.46 -22.95
C GLY A 28 -25.84 -26.07 -23.61
N GLN A 29 -26.85 -25.65 -24.40
CA GLN A 29 -26.91 -24.37 -25.18
C GLN A 29 -28.32 -23.71 -25.14
N GLY A 30 -28.47 -22.44 -25.58
CA GLY A 30 -29.77 -21.77 -25.82
C GLY A 30 -29.70 -20.30 -26.31
N THR A 31 -30.64 -19.86 -27.18
CA THR A 31 -30.64 -18.58 -27.98
C THR A 31 -32.07 -18.22 -28.49
N ALA A 32 -32.39 -17.10 -29.17
CA ALA A 32 -32.03 -15.66 -29.08
C ALA A 32 -32.87 -14.80 -30.09
N SER A 33 -33.31 -13.58 -29.76
CA SER A 33 -34.19 -12.69 -30.60
C SER A 33 -34.31 -11.25 -30.02
N MET A 34 -34.86 -10.17 -30.63
CA MET A 34 -35.07 -9.65 -32.02
C MET A 34 -35.39 -8.11 -31.97
N ALA A 35 -35.47 -7.35 -33.09
CA ALA A 35 -35.76 -5.87 -33.12
C ALA A 35 -36.22 -5.27 -34.50
N GLY A 36 -36.76 -4.02 -34.57
CA GLY A 36 -36.96 -3.23 -35.85
C GLY A 36 -37.73 -1.86 -35.82
N GLY A 37 -37.45 -0.95 -36.79
CA GLY A 37 -38.22 0.24 -37.34
C GLY A 37 -38.49 1.55 -36.51
N ALA A 38 -38.96 2.74 -37.01
CA ALA A 38 -38.65 3.63 -38.18
C ALA A 38 -39.42 5.05 -38.19
N GLN A 39 -38.78 6.22 -38.53
CA GLN A 39 -39.28 7.58 -39.05
C GLN A 39 -40.31 8.50 -38.25
N ASP A 40 -40.74 9.78 -38.54
CA ASP A 40 -40.56 10.88 -39.57
C ASP A 40 -40.81 12.41 -39.09
N ALA A 41 -41.24 13.40 -39.95
CA ALA A 41 -41.36 14.90 -39.76
C ALA A 41 -42.78 15.57 -40.07
N GLN A 42 -43.12 16.89 -40.33
CA GLN A 42 -42.48 18.23 -40.58
C GLN A 42 -43.34 19.52 -40.12
N ARG A 43 -43.42 20.74 -40.79
CA ARG A 43 -44.03 22.01 -40.19
C ARG A 43 -44.90 23.17 -40.92
N PRO A 44 -44.51 24.47 -41.21
CA PRO A 44 -45.31 25.72 -40.84
C PRO A 44 -45.53 26.96 -41.83
N ALA A 45 -46.41 27.99 -41.53
CA ALA A 45 -46.70 29.24 -42.36
C ALA A 45 -47.29 30.56 -41.65
N ARG A 46 -47.56 31.72 -42.36
CA ARG A 46 -47.96 33.16 -41.94
C ARG A 46 -48.81 33.94 -43.05
N GLU A 47 -49.25 35.25 -43.15
CA GLU A 47 -49.13 36.64 -42.53
C GLU A 47 -50.23 37.70 -43.03
N GLY A 48 -50.23 39.07 -42.76
CA GLY A 48 -51.21 40.13 -43.27
C GLY A 48 -51.03 41.68 -42.91
N ILE A 49 -51.73 42.70 -43.53
CA ILE A 49 -51.49 44.22 -43.38
C ILE A 49 -52.55 45.31 -43.94
N GLN A 50 -52.45 46.64 -43.61
CA GLN A 50 -53.01 47.96 -44.20
C GLN A 50 -54.46 48.52 -43.82
N ARG A 51 -55.02 49.77 -44.06
CA ARG A 51 -54.75 51.12 -44.75
C ARG A 51 -55.63 52.36 -44.25
N ALA A 52 -55.61 53.62 -44.83
CA ALA A 52 -56.41 54.87 -44.43
C ALA A 52 -56.56 56.08 -45.48
N VAL A 53 -57.33 57.20 -45.23
CA VAL A 53 -57.60 58.42 -46.13
C VAL A 53 -58.08 59.79 -45.43
N THR A 54 -58.30 60.98 -46.11
CA THR A 54 -58.50 62.41 -45.53
C THR A 54 -59.50 63.47 -46.26
N PRO A 55 -59.45 64.87 -46.32
CA PRO A 55 -60.63 65.86 -46.20
C PRO A 55 -60.79 67.12 -47.20
N GLY A 56 -61.61 68.22 -46.94
CA GLY A 56 -61.73 69.51 -47.75
C GLY A 56 -62.67 70.75 -47.34
N ASP A 57 -62.51 71.93 -48.01
CA ASP A 57 -62.85 73.43 -47.88
C ASP A 57 -64.30 74.05 -48.12
N ALA A 58 -64.72 75.38 -48.15
CA ALA A 58 -64.33 76.79 -47.65
C ALA A 58 -65.37 77.97 -48.01
N GLN A 59 -65.07 79.30 -47.74
CA GLN A 59 -65.58 80.64 -48.28
C GLN A 59 -66.61 81.65 -47.56
N LYS A 60 -67.05 82.78 -48.21
CA LYS A 60 -67.58 84.15 -47.72
C LYS A 60 -69.04 84.52 -48.28
N PRO A 61 -69.69 85.75 -48.36
CA PRO A 61 -69.43 87.21 -47.98
C PRO A 61 -70.60 88.19 -47.51
N ASP A 62 -70.25 89.47 -47.18
CA ASP A 62 -70.91 90.83 -47.34
C ASP A 62 -72.03 91.49 -46.42
N THR A 63 -72.61 92.66 -46.79
CA THR A 63 -72.76 93.90 -45.94
C THR A 63 -74.13 94.66 -45.81
N THR A 64 -74.24 95.46 -44.71
CA THR A 64 -75.05 96.70 -44.43
C THR A 64 -76.59 96.68 -44.08
N PRO A 65 -77.13 97.65 -43.27
CA PRO A 65 -78.41 97.47 -42.51
C PRO A 65 -79.44 98.66 -42.44
N ASP A 66 -80.62 98.44 -41.82
CA ASP A 66 -81.58 99.46 -41.29
C ASP A 66 -82.40 98.94 -40.05
N THR A 67 -83.41 99.65 -39.52
CA THR A 67 -83.73 99.69 -38.06
C THR A 67 -85.21 99.71 -37.60
N SER A 68 -85.55 98.89 -36.58
CA SER A 68 -86.60 99.08 -35.53
C SER A 68 -86.58 97.89 -34.53
N LYS A 69 -86.97 98.03 -33.23
CA LYS A 69 -86.89 96.93 -32.22
C LYS A 69 -87.87 96.95 -31.01
N PRO A 70 -88.18 95.78 -30.39
CA PRO A 70 -89.15 95.61 -29.27
C PRO A 70 -88.56 95.42 -27.84
N GLU A 71 -89.44 95.13 -26.85
CA GLU A 71 -89.14 94.98 -25.40
C GLU A 71 -88.41 93.68 -24.98
N THR A 72 -87.68 93.74 -23.83
CA THR A 72 -86.76 92.67 -23.39
C THR A 72 -86.62 92.51 -21.86
N TRP A 73 -86.44 91.26 -21.38
CA TRP A 73 -85.92 90.90 -20.05
C TRP A 73 -84.39 90.88 -20.00
N THR A 74 -83.79 90.86 -18.81
CA THR A 74 -82.32 90.79 -18.63
C THR A 74 -81.86 89.50 -17.94
N VAL A 75 -80.86 88.82 -18.51
CA VAL A 75 -80.18 87.67 -17.88
C VAL A 75 -78.73 88.06 -17.57
N THR A 76 -78.28 87.83 -16.33
CA THR A 76 -76.92 88.17 -15.87
C THR A 76 -76.10 86.92 -15.55
N PHE A 77 -74.98 86.75 -16.25
CA PHE A 77 -74.03 85.66 -16.10
C PHE A 77 -72.86 86.07 -15.18
N TYR A 78 -72.57 85.31 -14.13
CA TYR A 78 -71.51 85.56 -13.15
C TYR A 78 -70.40 84.51 -13.23
N PHE A 79 -69.16 84.92 -13.45
CA PHE A 79 -68.11 84.06 -14.02
C PHE A 79 -67.42 83.12 -13.01
N LYS A 80 -67.65 83.31 -11.70
CA LYS A 80 -67.13 82.47 -10.60
C LYS A 80 -65.63 82.12 -10.74
N GLY A 81 -64.82 83.13 -11.07
CA GLY A 81 -63.37 83.04 -11.20
C GLY A 81 -62.87 82.39 -12.49
N GLY A 82 -63.70 82.26 -13.52
CA GLY A 82 -63.24 82.31 -14.91
C GLY A 82 -63.22 83.74 -15.45
N LYS A 83 -62.70 83.93 -16.66
CA LYS A 83 -62.50 85.23 -17.32
C LYS A 83 -62.96 85.15 -18.78
N LEU A 84 -63.38 86.28 -19.36
CA LEU A 84 -63.47 86.39 -20.83
C LEU A 84 -62.05 86.35 -21.42
N PRO A 85 -61.85 85.83 -22.64
CA PRO A 85 -60.55 85.90 -23.32
C PRO A 85 -60.02 87.34 -23.46
N ASP A 86 -60.90 88.26 -23.88
CA ASP A 86 -60.53 89.61 -24.31
C ASP A 86 -60.69 90.69 -23.21
N ASP A 87 -61.37 90.36 -22.10
CA ASP A 87 -61.49 91.22 -20.91
C ASP A 87 -61.48 90.38 -19.63
N GLY A 88 -60.29 90.18 -19.10
CA GLY A 88 -60.05 89.44 -17.87
C GLY A 88 -60.42 90.15 -16.56
N THR A 89 -61.04 91.35 -16.62
CA THR A 89 -61.43 92.15 -15.44
C THR A 89 -62.91 91.95 -15.06
N LYS A 90 -63.80 91.76 -16.05
CA LYS A 90 -65.23 91.56 -15.82
C LYS A 90 -65.48 90.27 -15.04
N THR A 91 -66.28 90.37 -13.97
CA THR A 91 -66.70 89.23 -13.13
C THR A 91 -68.12 88.75 -13.44
N LYS A 92 -68.85 89.53 -14.26
CA LYS A 92 -70.19 89.24 -14.77
C LYS A 92 -70.42 89.95 -16.12
N SER A 93 -71.38 89.45 -16.90
CA SER A 93 -71.98 90.13 -18.05
C SER A 93 -73.50 90.00 -18.00
N SER A 94 -74.21 90.83 -18.76
CA SER A 94 -75.67 90.76 -18.88
C SER A 94 -76.08 90.84 -20.35
N VAL A 95 -77.11 90.07 -20.74
CA VAL A 95 -77.73 90.10 -22.06
C VAL A 95 -79.22 90.37 -21.93
N LYS A 96 -79.81 90.98 -22.96
CA LYS A 96 -81.25 91.22 -23.06
C LYS A 96 -81.89 90.16 -23.96
N VAL A 97 -83.04 89.62 -23.55
CA VAL A 97 -83.80 88.56 -24.23
C VAL A 97 -85.23 89.02 -24.41
N GLU A 98 -85.82 88.86 -25.60
CA GLU A 98 -87.20 89.25 -25.86
C GLU A 98 -88.19 88.43 -25.02
N LYS A 99 -89.25 89.09 -24.52
CA LYS A 99 -90.19 88.52 -23.55
C LYS A 99 -90.85 87.24 -24.09
N GLY A 100 -90.69 86.14 -23.36
CA GLY A 100 -91.24 84.83 -23.75
C GLY A 100 -90.38 84.00 -24.72
N LYS A 101 -89.25 84.52 -25.21
CA LYS A 101 -88.27 83.71 -25.96
C LYS A 101 -87.35 82.93 -25.02
N ALA A 102 -86.77 81.85 -25.51
CA ALA A 102 -85.66 81.16 -24.87
C ALA A 102 -84.37 82.01 -24.93
N LEU A 103 -83.43 81.75 -24.02
CA LEU A 103 -82.11 82.38 -24.04
C LEU A 103 -81.21 81.54 -24.96
N ASP A 104 -80.78 82.08 -26.11
CA ASP A 104 -79.79 81.41 -26.97
C ASP A 104 -78.50 81.20 -26.17
N GLU A 105 -78.01 79.95 -26.10
CA GLU A 105 -76.76 79.59 -25.41
C GLU A 105 -75.56 80.35 -26.00
N LYS A 106 -75.61 80.76 -27.27
CA LYS A 106 -74.56 81.61 -27.91
C LYS A 106 -74.44 83.00 -27.28
N LEU A 107 -75.46 83.47 -26.55
CA LEU A 107 -75.42 84.71 -25.78
C LEU A 107 -74.84 84.51 -24.37
N ALA A 108 -74.56 83.26 -23.96
CA ALA A 108 -73.78 82.99 -22.77
C ALA A 108 -72.29 83.26 -23.04
N PRO A 109 -71.57 83.96 -22.14
CA PRO A 109 -70.18 84.32 -22.38
C PRO A 109 -69.28 83.08 -22.40
N VAL A 110 -68.45 82.96 -23.43
CA VAL A 110 -67.35 82.00 -23.45
C VAL A 110 -66.30 82.44 -22.42
N LEU A 111 -65.94 81.53 -21.52
CA LEU A 111 -65.02 81.83 -20.41
C LEU A 111 -63.88 80.82 -20.35
N GLU A 112 -62.70 81.29 -19.98
CA GLU A 112 -61.54 80.48 -19.66
C GLU A 112 -61.19 80.49 -18.17
N LYS A 113 -60.56 79.40 -17.70
CA LYS A 113 -60.02 79.24 -16.35
C LYS A 113 -58.94 78.17 -16.36
N GLN A 114 -57.68 78.52 -16.15
CA GLN A 114 -56.54 77.59 -16.32
C GLN A 114 -56.74 76.28 -15.52
N GLY A 115 -56.82 75.15 -16.24
CA GLY A 115 -57.03 73.82 -15.64
C GLY A 115 -58.46 73.52 -15.17
N TYR A 116 -59.46 74.32 -15.56
CA TYR A 116 -60.88 74.05 -15.36
C TYR A 116 -61.64 74.28 -16.66
N ARG A 117 -62.61 73.42 -16.97
CA ARG A 117 -63.56 73.64 -18.08
C ARG A 117 -64.90 74.14 -17.55
N LEU A 118 -65.52 75.04 -18.29
CA LEU A 118 -66.92 75.41 -18.04
C LEU A 118 -67.80 74.17 -18.30
N SER A 119 -68.75 73.92 -17.41
CA SER A 119 -69.63 72.75 -17.43
C SER A 119 -71.11 73.20 -17.39
N GLY A 120 -71.41 74.29 -18.09
CA GLY A 120 -72.70 74.96 -18.08
C GLY A 120 -72.83 76.00 -16.96
N TRP A 121 -74.07 76.49 -16.82
CA TRP A 121 -74.44 77.58 -15.92
C TRP A 121 -75.46 77.10 -14.89
N LYS A 122 -75.39 77.62 -13.67
CA LYS A 122 -76.34 77.32 -12.59
C LYS A 122 -77.20 78.53 -12.24
N ASP A 123 -78.46 78.32 -11.90
CA ASP A 123 -79.33 79.38 -11.41
C ASP A 123 -79.00 79.79 -9.95
N ALA A 124 -79.82 80.66 -9.36
CA ALA A 124 -79.66 81.12 -7.99
C ALA A 124 -79.98 80.04 -6.92
N ALA A 125 -80.75 79.01 -7.25
CA ALA A 125 -80.96 77.84 -6.40
C ALA A 125 -79.82 76.81 -6.53
N GLY A 126 -78.94 76.97 -7.52
CA GLY A 126 -77.83 76.09 -7.81
C GLY A 126 -78.18 74.91 -8.71
N ALA A 127 -79.39 74.84 -9.28
CA ALA A 127 -79.71 73.86 -10.33
C ALA A 127 -79.00 74.24 -11.64
N LEU A 128 -78.77 73.28 -12.54
CA LEU A 128 -78.22 73.61 -13.88
C LEU A 128 -79.33 74.23 -14.73
N TYR A 129 -79.03 75.39 -15.32
CA TYR A 129 -79.91 76.07 -16.25
C TYR A 129 -79.89 75.36 -17.61
N SER A 130 -81.06 75.12 -18.18
CA SER A 130 -81.25 74.64 -19.56
C SER A 130 -81.71 75.84 -20.40
N PHE A 131 -80.99 76.09 -21.49
CA PHE A 131 -81.21 77.23 -22.39
C PHE A 131 -82.50 77.10 -23.20
N ASP A 132 -83.02 75.88 -23.34
CA ASP A 132 -84.25 75.51 -24.04
C ASP A 132 -85.52 76.08 -23.40
N LYS A 133 -85.45 76.56 -22.14
CA LYS A 133 -86.60 77.10 -21.41
C LYS A 133 -86.82 78.59 -21.71
N PRO A 134 -88.08 79.03 -21.91
CA PRO A 134 -88.39 80.43 -22.13
C PRO A 134 -88.05 81.30 -20.91
N VAL A 135 -87.50 82.48 -21.15
CA VAL A 135 -87.16 83.46 -20.12
C VAL A 135 -88.43 84.21 -19.72
N THR A 136 -89.09 83.72 -18.67
CA THR A 136 -90.34 84.30 -18.13
C THR A 136 -90.11 85.51 -17.22
N GLY A 137 -88.89 85.70 -16.71
CA GLY A 137 -88.46 86.85 -15.90
C GLY A 137 -86.95 87.03 -15.94
N SER A 138 -86.43 88.09 -15.31
CA SER A 138 -84.98 88.38 -15.33
C SER A 138 -84.19 87.44 -14.41
N LEU A 139 -83.08 86.86 -14.91
CA LEU A 139 -82.36 85.75 -14.26
C LEU A 139 -80.92 86.11 -13.85
N LYS A 140 -80.41 85.39 -12.84
CA LYS A 140 -78.99 85.39 -12.43
C LYS A 140 -78.41 83.97 -12.55
N LEU A 141 -77.40 83.81 -13.40
CA LEU A 141 -76.76 82.55 -13.74
C LEU A 141 -75.28 82.56 -13.33
N TYR A 142 -74.73 81.43 -12.89
CA TYR A 142 -73.40 81.30 -12.30
C TYR A 142 -72.57 80.21 -12.98
N ALA A 143 -71.36 80.53 -13.41
CA ALA A 143 -70.48 79.61 -14.15
C ALA A 143 -70.08 78.40 -13.29
N TYR A 144 -70.38 77.18 -13.77
CA TYR A 144 -70.06 75.95 -13.06
C TYR A 144 -68.80 75.29 -13.63
N TRP A 145 -67.71 75.32 -12.85
CA TRP A 145 -66.39 74.88 -13.26
C TRP A 145 -66.09 73.44 -12.83
N LYS A 146 -65.65 72.59 -13.77
CA LYS A 146 -65.08 71.27 -13.47
C LYS A 146 -63.58 71.27 -13.75
N ALA A 147 -62.78 70.81 -12.79
CA ALA A 147 -61.33 70.64 -12.99
C ALA A 147 -61.07 69.67 -14.16
N ILE A 148 -60.08 69.97 -15.00
CA ILE A 148 -59.77 69.11 -16.15
C ILE A 148 -59.18 67.77 -15.70
N THR A 149 -59.28 66.78 -16.58
CA THR A 149 -58.60 65.49 -16.44
C THR A 149 -57.54 65.29 -17.52
N TYR A 150 -56.40 64.75 -17.12
CA TYR A 150 -55.28 64.37 -17.98
C TYR A 150 -54.76 62.99 -17.58
N LYS A 151 -53.83 62.42 -18.35
CA LYS A 151 -53.19 61.13 -18.07
C LYS A 151 -51.67 61.26 -18.02
N VAL A 152 -51.03 60.35 -17.28
CA VAL A 152 -49.60 60.05 -17.41
C VAL A 152 -49.46 58.64 -17.98
N HIS A 153 -48.75 58.53 -19.11
CA HIS A 153 -48.37 57.27 -19.73
C HIS A 153 -46.89 56.98 -19.45
N PHE A 154 -46.59 55.73 -19.11
CA PHE A 154 -45.26 55.29 -18.72
C PHE A 154 -44.65 54.43 -19.84
N ASN A 155 -43.55 54.88 -20.44
CA ASN A 155 -42.88 54.20 -21.54
C ASN A 155 -41.61 53.47 -21.04
N ALA A 156 -41.50 52.18 -21.34
CA ALA A 156 -40.41 51.31 -20.87
C ALA A 156 -39.01 51.69 -21.39
N ASN A 157 -38.92 52.48 -22.48
CA ASN A 157 -37.69 53.01 -23.07
C ASN A 157 -36.55 51.96 -23.21
N GLY A 158 -36.86 50.84 -23.89
CA GLY A 158 -35.92 49.72 -24.07
C GLY A 158 -35.85 48.74 -22.89
N GLY A 159 -36.67 48.91 -21.86
CA GLY A 159 -37.09 47.86 -20.94
C GLY A 159 -38.31 47.07 -21.47
N THR A 160 -38.77 46.09 -20.69
CA THR A 160 -39.93 45.22 -20.98
C THR A 160 -40.93 45.21 -19.83
N GLY A 161 -42.18 44.80 -20.12
CA GLY A 161 -43.32 44.83 -19.22
C GLY A 161 -44.39 45.83 -19.68
N THR A 162 -45.44 46.01 -18.89
CA THR A 162 -46.52 46.98 -19.14
C THR A 162 -46.89 47.74 -17.86
N MET A 163 -47.37 48.97 -18.03
CA MET A 163 -47.96 49.80 -16.97
C MET A 163 -49.27 50.38 -17.47
N LYS A 164 -50.30 50.41 -16.61
CA LYS A 164 -51.56 51.12 -16.92
C LYS A 164 -51.35 52.62 -16.77
N ASP A 165 -51.96 53.42 -17.65
CA ASP A 165 -52.03 54.88 -17.53
C ASP A 165 -52.45 55.32 -16.12
N GLN A 166 -51.99 56.49 -15.69
CA GLN A 166 -52.44 57.14 -14.47
C GLN A 166 -53.27 58.37 -14.81
N SER A 167 -54.59 58.26 -14.68
CA SER A 167 -55.51 59.40 -14.80
C SER A 167 -55.38 60.33 -13.60
N CYS A 168 -55.28 61.62 -13.86
CA CYS A 168 -55.10 62.69 -12.89
C CYS A 168 -56.14 63.81 -13.10
N THR A 169 -56.51 64.50 -12.04
CA THR A 169 -57.34 65.72 -12.07
C THR A 169 -56.47 66.94 -11.74
N TYR A 170 -56.71 68.06 -12.40
CA TYR A 170 -55.99 69.30 -12.14
C TYR A 170 -56.08 69.77 -10.67
N ASN A 171 -55.01 70.39 -10.19
CA ASN A 171 -54.84 70.89 -8.82
C ASN A 171 -54.94 69.83 -7.70
N LYS A 172 -54.90 68.54 -8.02
CA LYS A 172 -54.73 67.44 -7.04
C LYS A 172 -53.33 66.85 -7.11
N ASP A 173 -52.83 66.43 -5.96
CA ASP A 173 -51.53 65.78 -5.80
C ASP A 173 -51.64 64.27 -6.05
N TYR A 174 -50.69 63.74 -6.83
CA TYR A 174 -50.62 62.33 -7.19
C TYR A 174 -49.20 61.78 -7.02
N THR A 175 -49.08 60.63 -6.37
CA THR A 175 -47.85 59.81 -6.40
C THR A 175 -47.79 59.09 -7.75
N LEU A 176 -46.70 59.23 -8.51
CA LEU A 176 -46.49 58.45 -9.75
C LEU A 176 -46.55 56.94 -9.47
N ARG A 177 -47.09 56.14 -10.42
CA ARG A 177 -47.05 54.68 -10.29
C ARG A 177 -45.61 54.19 -10.14
N LYS A 178 -45.40 53.27 -9.20
CA LYS A 178 -44.13 52.55 -9.03
C LYS A 178 -43.77 51.85 -10.34
N ASN A 179 -42.53 52.00 -10.82
CA ASN A 179 -42.05 51.29 -11.99
C ASN A 179 -42.24 49.76 -11.88
N SER A 180 -42.90 49.15 -12.87
CA SER A 180 -42.99 47.70 -13.05
C SER A 180 -42.09 47.16 -14.17
N PHE A 181 -41.54 48.03 -15.02
CA PHE A 181 -40.68 47.63 -16.13
C PHE A 181 -39.36 47.04 -15.63
N LYS A 182 -38.83 46.10 -16.42
CA LYS A 182 -37.55 45.42 -16.17
C LYS A 182 -36.64 45.61 -17.38
N ARG A 183 -35.33 45.77 -17.17
CA ARG A 183 -34.34 45.81 -18.26
C ARG A 183 -33.10 45.04 -17.84
N SER A 184 -32.93 43.83 -18.38
CA SER A 184 -31.88 42.90 -17.94
C SER A 184 -30.48 43.49 -18.13
N GLY A 185 -29.69 43.54 -17.05
CA GLY A 185 -28.38 44.19 -17.01
C GLY A 185 -28.38 45.70 -16.73
N TYR A 186 -29.54 46.30 -16.46
CA TYR A 186 -29.65 47.72 -16.13
C TYR A 186 -30.44 47.95 -14.83
N ALA A 187 -30.03 48.95 -14.05
CA ALA A 187 -30.79 49.50 -12.94
C ALA A 187 -31.69 50.65 -13.44
N PHE A 188 -32.92 50.73 -12.91
CA PHE A 188 -33.82 51.85 -13.13
C PHE A 188 -33.33 53.06 -12.33
N LEU A 189 -33.28 54.25 -12.96
CA LEU A 189 -32.90 55.52 -12.33
C LEU A 189 -34.11 56.39 -11.96
N GLY A 190 -35.20 56.29 -12.72
CA GLY A 190 -36.32 57.23 -12.67
C GLY A 190 -36.95 57.42 -14.04
N TRP A 191 -37.79 58.44 -14.14
CA TRP A 191 -38.53 58.83 -15.34
C TRP A 191 -37.98 60.14 -15.93
N ASN A 192 -38.24 60.40 -17.20
CA ASN A 192 -37.95 61.68 -17.85
C ASN A 192 -39.03 62.03 -18.90
N THR A 193 -39.30 63.31 -19.15
CA THR A 193 -40.25 63.73 -20.19
C THR A 193 -39.75 63.52 -21.63
N ARG A 194 -38.45 63.25 -21.82
CA ARG A 194 -37.85 62.95 -23.13
C ARG A 194 -37.12 61.60 -23.12
N LYS A 195 -37.12 60.92 -24.27
CA LYS A 195 -36.62 59.55 -24.45
C LYS A 195 -35.10 59.40 -24.28
N ASP A 196 -34.37 60.46 -24.54
CA ASP A 196 -32.91 60.61 -24.44
C ASP A 196 -32.43 60.98 -23.02
N GLY A 197 -33.32 61.49 -22.16
CA GLY A 197 -33.00 62.02 -20.85
C GLY A 197 -32.80 63.55 -20.79
N SER A 198 -33.00 64.28 -21.89
CA SER A 198 -32.80 65.75 -21.94
C SER A 198 -33.95 66.58 -21.37
N GLY A 199 -35.04 65.94 -20.94
CA GLY A 199 -36.22 66.59 -20.36
C GLY A 199 -36.22 66.65 -18.83
N LEU A 200 -37.37 66.98 -18.24
CA LEU A 200 -37.55 67.01 -16.79
C LEU A 200 -37.52 65.60 -16.22
N ALA A 201 -36.68 65.37 -15.20
CA ALA A 201 -36.52 64.09 -14.53
C ALA A 201 -37.42 63.96 -13.30
N TYR A 202 -37.92 62.75 -13.04
CA TYR A 202 -38.69 62.39 -11.85
C TYR A 202 -38.18 61.09 -11.24
N THR A 203 -38.17 61.00 -9.91
CA THR A 203 -37.83 59.78 -9.17
C THR A 203 -38.97 58.76 -9.19
N ASP A 204 -38.69 57.48 -8.88
CA ASP A 204 -39.76 56.48 -8.77
C ASP A 204 -40.74 56.88 -7.65
N ARG A 205 -42.05 56.79 -7.91
CA ARG A 205 -43.10 57.21 -6.97
C ARG A 205 -43.01 58.68 -6.51
N GLN A 206 -42.40 59.57 -7.28
CA GLN A 206 -42.42 61.01 -6.95
C GLN A 206 -43.86 61.55 -6.85
N LYS A 207 -44.12 62.45 -5.89
CA LYS A 207 -45.37 63.23 -5.85
C LYS A 207 -45.31 64.33 -6.92
N VAL A 208 -46.38 64.45 -7.70
CA VAL A 208 -46.55 65.42 -8.78
C VAL A 208 -47.93 66.06 -8.71
N LYS A 209 -48.05 67.30 -9.19
CA LYS A 209 -49.28 68.09 -9.21
C LYS A 209 -49.38 68.81 -10.55
N SER A 210 -50.58 68.84 -11.14
CA SER A 210 -50.89 69.62 -12.35
C SER A 210 -49.86 69.52 -13.49
N LEU A 211 -49.48 68.30 -13.91
CA LEU A 211 -48.53 68.07 -15.01
C LEU A 211 -49.07 68.46 -16.42
N SER A 212 -50.32 68.90 -16.50
CA SER A 212 -50.96 69.39 -17.73
C SER A 212 -52.00 70.46 -17.39
N HIS A 213 -52.19 71.40 -18.33
CA HIS A 213 -53.26 72.40 -18.31
C HIS A 213 -54.33 72.17 -19.38
N LYS A 214 -54.27 71.05 -20.12
CA LYS A 214 -55.14 70.74 -21.28
C LYS A 214 -56.02 69.50 -21.04
N GLN A 215 -57.32 69.64 -21.26
CA GLN A 215 -58.28 68.55 -21.09
C GLN A 215 -57.97 67.37 -22.02
N GLY A 216 -57.87 66.17 -21.44
CA GLY A 216 -57.64 64.91 -22.16
C GLY A 216 -56.18 64.60 -22.53
N GLU A 217 -55.23 65.50 -22.22
CA GLU A 217 -53.83 65.34 -22.60
C GLU A 217 -53.16 64.12 -21.94
N THR A 218 -52.18 63.52 -22.62
CA THR A 218 -51.39 62.38 -22.10
C THR A 218 -49.92 62.76 -22.03
N ILE A 219 -49.42 62.97 -20.81
CA ILE A 219 -48.01 63.26 -20.52
C ILE A 219 -47.21 61.96 -20.61
N GLN A 220 -46.18 61.96 -21.47
CA GLN A 220 -45.28 60.83 -21.68
C GLN A 220 -44.11 60.86 -20.69
N LEU A 221 -43.88 59.76 -19.97
CA LEU A 221 -42.71 59.57 -19.09
C LEU A 221 -41.90 58.34 -19.51
N TYR A 222 -40.67 58.57 -19.95
CA TYR A 222 -39.73 57.54 -20.40
C TYR A 222 -38.86 57.04 -19.25
N ALA A 223 -38.76 55.72 -19.10
CA ALA A 223 -37.87 55.10 -18.12
C ALA A 223 -36.39 55.38 -18.41
N MET A 224 -35.60 55.66 -17.38
CA MET A 224 -34.15 55.87 -17.47
C MET A 224 -33.37 54.73 -16.80
N TRP A 225 -32.27 54.33 -17.44
CA TRP A 225 -31.62 53.04 -17.22
C TRP A 225 -30.09 53.17 -17.19
N LYS A 226 -29.45 52.74 -16.10
CA LYS A 226 -27.98 52.70 -15.97
C LYS A 226 -27.48 51.26 -16.07
N GLY A 227 -26.47 51.01 -16.90
CA GLY A 227 -25.85 49.69 -17.00
C GLY A 227 -25.24 49.26 -15.67
N ASN A 228 -25.48 48.01 -15.27
CA ASN A 228 -24.98 47.46 -14.01
C ASN A 228 -23.44 47.36 -14.02
N SER A 229 -22.81 47.78 -12.93
CA SER A 229 -21.42 47.42 -12.60
C SER A 229 -21.32 45.91 -12.34
N TYR A 230 -20.21 45.29 -12.71
CA TYR A 230 -19.82 43.95 -12.26
C TYR A 230 -18.30 43.83 -12.19
N ARG A 231 -17.79 42.75 -11.59
CA ARG A 231 -16.36 42.56 -11.31
C ARG A 231 -15.82 41.35 -12.04
N ILE A 232 -14.67 41.48 -12.73
CA ILE A 232 -13.94 40.35 -13.30
C ILE A 232 -12.70 40.09 -12.44
N ARG A 233 -12.56 38.86 -11.94
CA ARG A 233 -11.42 38.42 -11.12
C ARG A 233 -10.51 37.49 -11.91
N TYR A 234 -9.19 37.61 -11.72
CA TYR A 234 -8.20 36.82 -12.45
C TYR A 234 -7.51 35.80 -11.52
N ASP A 235 -7.82 34.53 -11.69
CA ASP A 235 -7.21 33.43 -10.95
C ASP A 235 -6.02 32.86 -11.74
N GLY A 236 -4.82 32.87 -11.15
CA GLY A 236 -3.59 32.37 -11.76
C GLY A 236 -3.59 30.85 -12.05
N ASN A 237 -4.56 30.09 -11.52
CA ASN A 237 -4.83 28.68 -11.76
C ASN A 237 -3.56 27.81 -11.73
N GLY A 238 -2.99 27.65 -10.53
CA GLY A 238 -1.72 26.94 -10.33
C GLY A 238 -0.50 27.67 -10.89
N ALA A 239 -0.56 29.00 -11.03
CA ALA A 239 0.61 29.84 -11.24
C ALA A 239 1.64 29.68 -10.11
N THR A 240 2.89 30.00 -10.40
CA THR A 240 4.02 29.91 -9.45
C THR A 240 4.52 31.28 -8.98
N SER A 241 4.07 32.37 -9.60
CA SER A 241 4.30 33.76 -9.18
C SER A 241 3.45 34.75 -9.99
N GLY A 242 3.35 36.00 -9.51
CA GLY A 242 2.57 37.09 -10.11
C GLY A 242 1.19 37.26 -9.45
N ALA A 243 0.60 38.45 -9.65
CA ALA A 243 -0.72 38.83 -9.13
C ALA A 243 -1.38 39.84 -10.10
N MET A 244 -2.71 39.94 -10.05
CA MET A 244 -3.51 40.82 -10.92
C MET A 244 -4.70 41.41 -10.18
N GLU A 245 -4.91 42.72 -10.37
CA GLU A 245 -6.11 43.41 -9.91
C GLU A 245 -7.36 43.00 -10.69
N ASP A 246 -8.52 43.06 -10.04
CA ASP A 246 -9.83 42.87 -10.68
C ASP A 246 -10.08 43.94 -11.77
N SER A 247 -10.99 43.68 -12.72
CA SER A 247 -11.58 44.69 -13.62
C SER A 247 -13.01 45.03 -13.18
N LEU A 248 -13.47 46.26 -13.43
CA LEU A 248 -14.79 46.75 -13.01
C LEU A 248 -15.66 47.25 -14.19
N PRO A 249 -15.97 46.39 -15.18
CA PRO A 249 -16.72 46.80 -16.37
C PRO A 249 -18.18 47.16 -16.11
N THR A 250 -18.75 47.93 -17.04
CA THR A 250 -20.17 48.32 -17.04
C THR A 250 -20.97 47.54 -18.08
N TYR A 251 -22.14 47.02 -17.72
CA TYR A 251 -23.05 46.39 -18.68
C TYR A 251 -23.43 47.33 -19.83
N GLY A 252 -23.48 46.79 -21.05
CA GLY A 252 -23.68 47.55 -22.28
C GLY A 252 -22.38 48.04 -22.94
N LYS A 253 -21.28 48.20 -22.19
CA LYS A 253 -19.97 48.60 -22.73
C LYS A 253 -19.12 47.39 -23.17
N THR A 254 -18.17 47.65 -24.07
CA THR A 254 -17.14 46.69 -24.49
C THR A 254 -15.81 47.15 -23.90
N GLU A 255 -15.13 46.29 -23.13
CA GLU A 255 -13.93 46.65 -22.38
C GLU A 255 -12.85 45.54 -22.46
N PRO A 256 -11.55 45.86 -22.49
CA PRO A 256 -10.48 44.87 -22.57
C PRO A 256 -10.22 44.17 -21.23
N LEU A 257 -10.00 42.85 -21.27
CA LEU A 257 -9.41 42.13 -20.14
C LEU A 257 -7.99 42.63 -19.84
N ARG A 258 -7.56 42.58 -18.58
CA ARG A 258 -6.17 42.91 -18.21
C ARG A 258 -5.19 41.91 -18.85
N LYS A 259 -4.01 42.38 -19.24
CA LYS A 259 -2.91 41.54 -19.74
C LYS A 259 -2.35 40.69 -18.58
N ASN A 260 -2.18 39.39 -18.80
CA ASN A 260 -1.69 38.44 -17.80
C ASN A 260 -0.27 38.77 -17.30
N THR A 261 -0.12 38.90 -15.98
CA THR A 261 1.16 39.02 -15.26
C THR A 261 1.64 37.71 -14.63
N PHE A 262 0.74 36.74 -14.40
CA PHE A 262 1.07 35.47 -13.76
C PHE A 262 2.10 34.67 -14.57
N LYS A 263 2.95 33.92 -13.86
CA LYS A 263 3.99 33.05 -14.43
C LYS A 263 3.88 31.66 -13.82
N ARG A 264 3.82 30.61 -14.66
CA ARG A 264 3.75 29.20 -14.22
C ARG A 264 4.94 28.40 -14.76
N LYS A 265 5.86 28.02 -13.88
CA LYS A 265 7.11 27.33 -14.25
C LYS A 265 6.83 26.04 -15.03
N GLY A 266 7.31 25.97 -16.28
CA GLY A 266 7.10 24.82 -17.18
C GLY A 266 5.87 24.91 -18.08
N TYR A 267 5.13 26.03 -18.06
CA TYR A 267 3.93 26.25 -18.87
C TYR A 267 3.97 27.62 -19.56
N THR A 268 3.28 27.73 -20.70
CA THR A 268 2.99 28.99 -21.40
C THR A 268 1.52 29.38 -21.14
N PHE A 269 1.27 30.66 -20.90
CA PHE A 269 -0.10 31.20 -20.80
C PHE A 269 -0.76 31.17 -22.19
N VAL A 270 -2.00 30.68 -22.27
CA VAL A 270 -2.78 30.58 -23.51
C VAL A 270 -3.87 31.66 -23.58
N GLY A 271 -4.45 31.99 -22.43
CA GLY A 271 -5.63 32.84 -22.33
C GLY A 271 -6.36 32.63 -21.01
N TRP A 272 -7.49 33.29 -20.87
CA TRP A 272 -8.41 33.19 -19.74
C TRP A 272 -9.53 32.19 -20.04
N ASN A 273 -10.10 31.56 -19.02
CA ASN A 273 -11.21 30.62 -19.16
C ASN A 273 -12.29 30.83 -18.09
N THR A 274 -13.57 30.64 -18.44
CA THR A 274 -14.68 30.76 -17.48
C THR A 274 -14.83 29.58 -16.51
N GLN A 275 -14.02 28.52 -16.64
CA GLN A 275 -14.01 27.36 -15.74
C GLN A 275 -12.57 26.98 -15.37
N MET A 276 -12.37 26.54 -14.12
CA MET A 276 -11.04 26.21 -13.57
C MET A 276 -10.35 25.05 -14.31
N ASP A 277 -11.12 24.08 -14.81
CA ASP A 277 -10.62 22.94 -15.58
C ASP A 277 -10.27 23.29 -17.04
N GLY A 278 -10.60 24.51 -17.48
CA GLY A 278 -10.34 25.01 -18.82
C GLY A 278 -11.34 24.57 -19.91
N LYS A 279 -12.47 23.91 -19.58
CA LYS A 279 -13.50 23.53 -20.56
C LYS A 279 -14.42 24.69 -20.98
N GLY A 280 -14.51 25.74 -20.17
CA GLY A 280 -15.38 26.90 -20.41
C GLY A 280 -14.95 27.77 -21.60
N LYS A 281 -15.65 28.88 -21.79
CA LYS A 281 -15.35 29.86 -22.85
C LYS A 281 -13.95 30.43 -22.65
N THR A 282 -13.14 30.42 -23.71
CA THR A 282 -11.72 30.87 -23.67
C THR A 282 -11.58 32.25 -24.30
N TYR A 283 -10.90 33.17 -23.59
CA TYR A 283 -10.56 34.50 -24.09
C TYR A 283 -9.04 34.62 -24.28
N LYS A 284 -8.59 35.29 -25.35
CA LYS A 284 -7.16 35.58 -25.57
C LYS A 284 -6.64 36.57 -24.52
N ASN A 285 -5.32 36.64 -24.33
CA ASN A 285 -4.70 37.64 -23.46
C ASN A 285 -5.06 39.06 -23.94
N GLY A 286 -5.62 39.90 -23.06
CA GLY A 286 -6.05 41.26 -23.44
C GLY A 286 -7.29 41.35 -24.32
N ALA A 287 -8.07 40.27 -24.49
CA ALA A 287 -9.26 40.29 -25.35
C ALA A 287 -10.38 41.20 -24.82
N SER A 288 -11.09 41.87 -25.73
CA SER A 288 -12.30 42.64 -25.41
C SER A 288 -13.47 41.74 -25.01
N VAL A 289 -14.20 42.13 -23.97
CA VAL A 289 -15.38 41.46 -23.45
C VAL A 289 -16.53 42.45 -23.26
N LYS A 290 -17.76 41.93 -23.26
CA LYS A 290 -19.01 42.68 -23.04
C LYS A 290 -20.02 41.77 -22.36
N ASN A 291 -20.83 42.33 -21.47
CA ASN A 291 -21.99 41.68 -20.84
C ASN A 291 -21.71 40.27 -20.25
N LEU A 292 -20.63 40.07 -19.47
CA LEU A 292 -20.34 38.75 -18.89
C LEU A 292 -21.33 38.31 -17.78
N THR A 293 -22.10 39.24 -17.24
CA THR A 293 -23.28 38.99 -16.40
C THR A 293 -24.25 40.16 -16.49
N THR A 294 -25.53 39.92 -16.20
CA THR A 294 -26.57 40.94 -16.03
C THR A 294 -26.76 41.35 -14.57
N THR A 295 -26.25 40.57 -13.62
CA THR A 295 -26.39 40.79 -12.17
C THR A 295 -25.48 41.94 -11.71
N LYS A 296 -26.04 42.88 -10.96
CA LYS A 296 -25.27 44.00 -10.37
C LYS A 296 -24.24 43.48 -9.36
N ASP A 297 -23.04 44.02 -9.44
CA ASP A 297 -21.88 43.81 -8.55
C ASP A 297 -21.39 42.35 -8.41
N GLN A 298 -21.90 41.42 -9.23
CA GLN A 298 -21.45 40.03 -9.25
C GLN A 298 -19.98 39.90 -9.68
N VAL A 299 -19.27 38.97 -9.05
CA VAL A 299 -17.88 38.61 -9.39
C VAL A 299 -17.86 37.44 -10.38
N ILE A 300 -17.18 37.64 -11.52
CA ILE A 300 -16.92 36.64 -12.56
C ILE A 300 -15.43 36.28 -12.53
N THR A 301 -15.10 35.10 -11.99
CA THR A 301 -13.72 34.60 -11.98
C THR A 301 -13.34 34.00 -13.32
N LEU A 302 -12.23 34.47 -13.87
CA LEU A 302 -11.56 33.93 -15.05
C LEU A 302 -10.26 33.25 -14.63
N TYR A 303 -10.11 31.99 -15.00
CA TYR A 303 -8.98 31.13 -14.65
C TYR A 303 -7.94 31.11 -15.76
N ALA A 304 -6.66 31.22 -15.41
CA ALA A 304 -5.57 31.16 -16.37
C ALA A 304 -5.48 29.77 -17.03
N LYS A 305 -5.44 29.73 -18.37
CA LYS A 305 -5.34 28.50 -19.16
C LYS A 305 -3.90 28.28 -19.60
N TRP A 306 -3.31 27.16 -19.18
CA TRP A 306 -1.87 26.89 -19.27
C TRP A 306 -1.53 25.72 -20.20
N LYS A 307 -0.63 25.93 -21.17
CA LYS A 307 -0.11 24.87 -22.06
C LYS A 307 1.28 24.44 -21.58
N ALA A 308 1.43 23.17 -21.20
CA ALA A 308 2.72 22.64 -20.73
C ALA A 308 3.79 22.67 -21.85
N VAL A 309 4.95 23.24 -21.54
CA VAL A 309 6.08 23.37 -22.48
C VAL A 309 6.70 21.98 -22.74
N THR A 310 6.96 21.69 -24.02
CA THR A 310 7.71 20.51 -24.44
C THR A 310 9.20 20.84 -24.50
N TYR A 311 10.01 20.12 -23.74
CA TYR A 311 11.48 20.21 -23.75
C TYR A 311 12.08 19.06 -24.55
N THR A 312 13.19 19.32 -25.24
CA THR A 312 13.89 18.34 -26.09
C THR A 312 14.98 17.56 -25.33
N ILE A 313 15.32 16.37 -25.83
CA ILE A 313 16.39 15.51 -25.32
C ILE A 313 17.32 15.11 -26.48
N THR A 314 18.49 15.74 -26.53
CA THR A 314 19.52 15.57 -27.55
C THR A 314 20.55 14.54 -27.08
N TYR A 315 20.44 13.31 -27.59
CA TYR A 315 21.37 12.22 -27.31
C TYR A 315 22.61 12.29 -28.22
N LYS A 316 23.77 12.65 -27.68
CA LYS A 316 25.06 12.55 -28.35
C LYS A 316 25.67 11.17 -28.00
N THR A 317 25.38 10.18 -28.84
CA THR A 317 25.67 8.75 -28.59
C THR A 317 27.15 8.36 -28.67
N ASN A 318 28.05 9.27 -29.09
CA ASN A 318 29.49 9.06 -29.15
C ASN A 318 29.89 7.73 -29.84
N LYS A 319 29.52 7.60 -31.12
CA LYS A 319 29.70 6.40 -31.98
C LYS A 319 28.91 5.15 -31.54
N GLY A 320 27.76 5.31 -30.88
CA GLY A 320 26.82 4.23 -30.54
C GLY A 320 25.44 4.37 -31.19
N LYS A 321 24.69 3.26 -31.30
CA LYS A 321 23.31 3.20 -31.83
C LYS A 321 22.31 3.39 -30.69
N LEU A 322 21.37 4.34 -30.86
CA LEU A 322 20.28 4.60 -29.90
C LEU A 322 19.09 3.65 -30.18
N PRO A 323 18.34 3.17 -29.17
CA PRO A 323 17.11 2.42 -29.41
C PRO A 323 16.03 3.30 -30.05
N LEU A 324 15.20 2.73 -30.93
CA LEU A 324 14.09 3.46 -31.58
C LEU A 324 13.06 3.98 -30.56
N THR A 325 12.89 3.28 -29.43
CA THR A 325 12.01 3.64 -28.32
C THR A 325 12.53 4.79 -27.44
N ALA A 326 13.63 5.44 -27.81
CA ALA A 326 14.21 6.56 -27.08
C ALA A 326 13.34 7.83 -27.15
N LYS A 327 12.71 8.22 -26.03
CA LYS A 327 12.00 9.50 -25.90
C LYS A 327 12.94 10.67 -26.20
N LYS A 328 12.65 11.42 -27.27
CA LYS A 328 13.40 12.62 -27.72
C LYS A 328 12.87 13.92 -27.11
N SER A 329 11.80 13.87 -26.30
CA SER A 329 11.20 15.03 -25.64
C SER A 329 10.46 14.64 -24.36
N TYR A 330 10.14 15.65 -23.53
CA TYR A 330 9.35 15.51 -22.30
C TYR A 330 8.64 16.82 -21.95
N LYS A 331 7.65 16.77 -21.05
CA LYS A 331 6.95 17.92 -20.47
C LYS A 331 7.10 17.92 -18.95
N VAL A 332 6.89 19.06 -18.29
CA VAL A 332 6.91 19.19 -16.83
C VAL A 332 5.97 18.19 -16.12
N SER A 333 4.83 17.84 -16.74
CA SER A 333 3.85 16.84 -16.27
C SER A 333 4.20 15.38 -16.59
N THR A 334 5.33 15.10 -17.23
CA THR A 334 5.71 13.72 -17.61
C THR A 334 6.16 12.93 -16.38
N LYS A 335 5.52 11.79 -16.11
CA LYS A 335 5.95 10.87 -15.05
C LYS A 335 7.43 10.47 -15.24
N THR A 336 8.20 10.51 -14.15
CA THR A 336 9.62 10.12 -14.09
C THR A 336 9.94 8.87 -14.91
N PHE A 337 10.98 8.93 -15.74
CA PHE A 337 11.40 7.80 -16.58
C PHE A 337 12.93 7.66 -16.71
N THR A 338 13.39 6.41 -16.74
CA THR A 338 14.79 6.04 -16.97
C THR A 338 15.20 6.35 -18.42
N LEU A 339 16.40 6.86 -18.61
CA LEU A 339 16.94 7.15 -19.94
C LEU A 339 17.28 5.86 -20.72
N PRO A 340 17.11 5.84 -22.05
CA PRO A 340 17.37 4.67 -22.89
C PRO A 340 18.86 4.28 -22.89
N LYS A 341 19.16 2.98 -23.04
CA LYS A 341 20.54 2.49 -23.16
C LYS A 341 20.92 2.31 -24.64
N PRO A 342 21.88 3.07 -25.19
CA PRO A 342 22.43 2.82 -26.52
C PRO A 342 23.36 1.59 -26.50
N THR A 343 23.69 1.06 -27.68
CA THR A 343 24.66 -0.04 -27.87
C THR A 343 25.83 0.39 -28.76
N ARG A 344 27.00 -0.27 -28.63
CA ARG A 344 28.19 0.00 -29.47
C ARG A 344 29.08 -1.24 -29.52
N LYS A 345 29.37 -1.78 -30.72
CA LYS A 345 30.18 -3.01 -30.89
C LYS A 345 31.52 -2.89 -30.13
N ASN A 346 31.84 -3.86 -29.29
CA ASN A 346 33.06 -3.97 -28.45
C ASN A 346 33.23 -2.93 -27.31
N TYR A 347 32.19 -2.17 -26.99
CA TYR A 347 32.11 -1.28 -25.82
C TYR A 347 30.79 -1.51 -25.10
N ASP A 348 30.69 -1.12 -23.84
CA ASP A 348 29.38 -0.99 -23.21
C ASP A 348 29.25 0.29 -22.36
N PHE A 349 27.99 0.64 -22.12
CA PHE A 349 27.47 1.97 -21.83
C PHE A 349 27.56 2.36 -20.35
N ASP A 350 28.60 3.10 -19.96
CA ASP A 350 28.81 3.49 -18.55
C ASP A 350 27.72 4.47 -18.06
N GLY A 351 27.15 5.31 -18.93
CA GLY A 351 25.97 6.13 -18.63
C GLY A 351 25.80 7.37 -19.51
N TRP A 352 24.70 8.12 -19.30
CA TRP A 352 24.52 9.46 -19.84
C TRP A 352 25.10 10.51 -18.89
N TYR A 353 25.65 11.59 -19.45
CA TYR A 353 26.22 12.71 -18.72
C TYR A 353 25.77 14.04 -19.34
N LYS A 354 25.60 15.10 -18.55
CA LYS A 354 25.21 16.43 -19.07
C LYS A 354 26.35 17.15 -19.83
N ASP A 355 27.58 16.68 -19.67
CA ASP A 355 28.79 17.34 -20.18
C ASP A 355 29.73 16.39 -20.94
N LYS A 356 30.47 16.92 -21.92
CA LYS A 356 31.48 16.18 -22.71
C LYS A 356 32.62 15.61 -21.86
N LYS A 357 32.91 16.19 -20.69
CA LYS A 357 33.97 15.75 -19.76
C LYS A 357 33.49 14.66 -18.78
N PHE A 358 32.26 14.17 -18.94
CA PHE A 358 31.61 13.12 -18.16
C PHE A 358 31.63 13.33 -16.63
N LYS A 359 31.49 14.58 -16.16
CA LYS A 359 31.44 14.91 -14.73
C LYS A 359 30.05 14.66 -14.11
N LYS A 360 28.96 15.07 -14.77
CA LYS A 360 27.60 15.09 -14.19
C LYS A 360 26.68 14.03 -14.82
N ARG A 361 26.69 12.82 -14.24
CA ARG A 361 25.87 11.66 -14.65
C ARG A 361 24.36 11.95 -14.54
N VAL A 362 23.57 11.37 -15.45
CA VAL A 362 22.10 11.34 -15.39
C VAL A 362 21.62 9.93 -15.78
N ASP A 363 20.74 9.32 -14.98
CA ASP A 363 20.15 8.01 -15.30
C ASP A 363 18.63 8.09 -15.61
N GLN A 364 17.96 9.20 -15.25
CA GLN A 364 16.51 9.41 -15.40
C GLN A 364 16.16 10.89 -15.59
N VAL A 365 14.98 11.15 -16.19
CA VAL A 365 14.30 12.46 -16.20
C VAL A 365 13.19 12.39 -15.15
N LYS A 366 13.09 13.39 -14.26
CA LYS A 366 12.09 13.44 -13.18
C LYS A 366 10.83 14.21 -13.60
N THR A 367 9.68 13.85 -13.02
CA THR A 367 8.48 14.72 -13.01
C THR A 367 8.83 16.11 -12.45
N GLY A 368 8.21 17.17 -12.96
CA GLY A 368 8.47 18.56 -12.53
C GLY A 368 9.75 19.17 -13.10
N GLN A 369 10.58 18.40 -13.81
CA GLN A 369 11.82 18.89 -14.40
C GLN A 369 11.54 19.78 -15.63
N THR A 370 12.34 20.83 -15.80
CA THR A 370 12.23 21.80 -16.89
C THR A 370 13.56 22.00 -17.63
N GLY A 371 13.48 22.37 -18.92
CA GLY A 371 14.64 22.74 -19.75
C GLY A 371 15.13 21.61 -20.67
N ASN A 372 15.68 22.00 -21.82
CA ASN A 372 16.22 21.04 -22.80
C ASN A 372 17.43 20.30 -22.22
N LEU A 373 17.64 19.06 -22.65
CA LEU A 373 18.71 18.19 -22.17
C LEU A 373 19.63 17.77 -23.31
N THR A 374 20.91 18.12 -23.24
CA THR A 374 21.96 17.46 -24.04
C THR A 374 22.62 16.39 -23.18
N LEU A 375 22.73 15.17 -23.71
CA LEU A 375 23.22 14.00 -22.99
C LEU A 375 24.31 13.29 -23.79
N TYR A 376 25.49 13.12 -23.20
CA TYR A 376 26.65 12.48 -23.81
C TYR A 376 26.78 11.04 -23.30
N ALA A 377 26.89 10.07 -24.22
CA ALA A 377 27.09 8.66 -23.87
C ALA A 377 28.56 8.40 -23.53
N LYS A 378 28.81 7.85 -22.34
CA LYS A 378 30.13 7.37 -21.95
C LYS A 378 30.26 5.87 -22.25
N TRP A 379 31.39 5.49 -22.85
CA TRP A 379 31.69 4.13 -23.28
C TRP A 379 32.96 3.63 -22.62
N VAL A 380 33.03 2.32 -22.31
CA VAL A 380 34.26 1.67 -21.85
C VAL A 380 34.53 0.43 -22.72
N LYS A 381 35.72 0.40 -23.32
CA LYS A 381 36.17 -0.67 -24.24
C LYS A 381 36.26 -2.01 -23.49
N CYS A 382 35.76 -3.10 -24.08
CA CYS A 382 35.59 -4.37 -23.38
C CYS A 382 36.41 -5.52 -24.02
N THR A 383 37.73 -5.35 -24.10
CA THR A 383 38.66 -6.23 -24.84
C THR A 383 39.16 -7.48 -24.11
N ARG A 384 39.06 -7.54 -22.77
CA ARG A 384 39.70 -8.63 -21.99
C ARG A 384 38.85 -9.90 -22.02
N LYS A 385 39.39 -11.00 -22.57
CA LYS A 385 38.79 -12.36 -22.49
C LYS A 385 38.54 -12.75 -21.02
N PRO A 386 37.47 -13.49 -20.67
CA PRO A 386 37.24 -13.96 -19.30
C PRO A 386 38.36 -14.85 -18.77
N LYS A 387 38.82 -14.62 -17.54
CA LYS A 387 39.74 -15.50 -16.79
C LYS A 387 39.45 -15.40 -15.29
N ALA A 388 39.70 -16.47 -14.55
CA ALA A 388 39.66 -16.47 -13.09
C ALA A 388 40.63 -15.43 -12.49
N GLY A 389 40.31 -14.89 -11.31
CA GLY A 389 41.10 -13.88 -10.60
C GLY A 389 40.86 -12.43 -11.04
N MET A 390 40.16 -12.19 -12.15
CA MET A 390 39.82 -10.83 -12.63
C MET A 390 38.86 -10.08 -11.70
N ALA A 391 38.07 -10.80 -10.89
CA ALA A 391 37.17 -10.26 -9.88
C ALA A 391 37.54 -10.79 -8.47
N LYS A 392 37.41 -9.94 -7.44
CA LYS A 392 37.56 -10.33 -6.03
C LYS A 392 36.28 -10.04 -5.25
N ILE A 393 35.66 -11.08 -4.70
CA ILE A 393 34.61 -10.92 -3.69
C ILE A 393 35.28 -10.29 -2.45
N LYS A 394 34.72 -9.16 -2.00
CA LYS A 394 35.17 -8.40 -0.82
C LYS A 394 34.42 -8.86 0.44
N THR A 395 33.11 -9.05 0.33
CA THR A 395 32.28 -9.63 1.39
C THR A 395 31.17 -10.46 0.77
N CYS A 396 30.85 -11.60 1.39
CA CYS A 396 29.66 -12.40 1.10
C CYS A 396 29.07 -12.78 2.47
N LYS A 397 28.04 -12.05 2.95
CA LYS A 397 27.50 -12.23 4.30
C LYS A 397 26.06 -11.74 4.44
N ALA A 398 25.33 -12.28 5.41
CA ALA A 398 24.14 -11.59 5.90
C ALA A 398 24.55 -10.30 6.63
N VAL A 399 23.76 -9.25 6.45
CA VAL A 399 24.08 -7.90 6.95
C VAL A 399 23.03 -7.35 7.93
N LYS A 400 21.78 -7.73 7.75
CA LYS A 400 20.64 -7.47 8.64
C LYS A 400 19.53 -8.48 8.37
N THR A 401 18.48 -8.50 9.20
CA THR A 401 17.36 -9.43 9.09
C THR A 401 16.83 -9.53 7.65
N LYS A 402 16.58 -10.77 7.21
CA LYS A 402 16.14 -11.15 5.85
C LYS A 402 17.04 -10.63 4.71
N THR A 403 18.28 -10.19 4.97
CA THR A 403 19.14 -9.50 3.98
C THR A 403 20.56 -10.07 3.89
N VAL A 404 20.90 -10.61 2.72
CA VAL A 404 22.27 -11.01 2.33
C VAL A 404 22.88 -9.96 1.40
N GLN A 405 24.17 -9.70 1.54
CA GLN A 405 24.90 -8.78 0.66
C GLN A 405 26.23 -9.37 0.18
N VAL A 406 26.45 -9.31 -1.14
CA VAL A 406 27.70 -9.66 -1.78
C VAL A 406 28.32 -8.41 -2.39
N LYS A 407 29.49 -8.00 -1.91
CA LYS A 407 30.28 -6.91 -2.49
C LYS A 407 31.47 -7.49 -3.24
N ALA A 408 31.77 -6.98 -4.43
CA ALA A 408 32.90 -7.39 -5.24
C ALA A 408 33.56 -6.22 -5.96
N THR A 409 34.84 -6.39 -6.28
CA THR A 409 35.62 -5.46 -7.12
C THR A 409 36.13 -6.20 -8.35
N VAL A 410 35.98 -5.62 -9.53
CA VAL A 410 36.57 -6.11 -10.78
C VAL A 410 37.49 -4.99 -11.28
N LYS A 411 38.82 -5.22 -11.28
CA LYS A 411 39.80 -4.13 -11.54
C LYS A 411 39.62 -3.53 -12.93
N ASN A 412 39.35 -4.38 -13.92
CA ASN A 412 39.26 -4.05 -15.34
C ASN A 412 37.94 -4.57 -15.92
N ARG A 413 37.46 -3.96 -17.01
CA ARG A 413 36.21 -4.35 -17.65
C ARG A 413 36.42 -5.57 -18.57
N ILE A 414 35.58 -6.59 -18.42
CA ILE A 414 35.77 -7.93 -19.00
C ILE A 414 34.71 -8.19 -20.08
N ALA A 415 35.11 -8.81 -21.19
CA ALA A 415 34.22 -9.21 -22.27
C ALA A 415 33.13 -10.19 -21.76
N SER A 416 31.93 -10.06 -22.31
CA SER A 416 30.72 -10.81 -21.99
C SER A 416 29.77 -10.67 -23.19
N ALA A 417 28.83 -11.58 -23.34
CA ALA A 417 27.75 -11.48 -24.33
C ALA A 417 26.76 -10.32 -24.03
N ASP A 418 26.84 -9.74 -22.84
CA ASP A 418 25.99 -8.64 -22.38
C ASP A 418 26.73 -7.65 -21.45
N ASP A 419 26.04 -6.59 -21.04
CA ASP A 419 26.52 -5.48 -20.21
C ASP A 419 26.72 -5.79 -18.71
N TYR A 420 26.55 -7.05 -18.26
CA TYR A 420 26.42 -7.39 -16.85
C TYR A 420 27.58 -8.22 -16.29
N TYR A 421 27.81 -8.05 -14.99
CA TYR A 421 28.44 -9.06 -14.14
C TYR A 421 27.33 -9.81 -13.39
N TYR A 422 27.46 -11.13 -13.36
CA TYR A 422 26.52 -12.03 -12.71
C TYR A 422 27.06 -12.46 -11.35
N LEU A 423 26.20 -12.43 -10.35
CA LEU A 423 26.37 -13.24 -9.15
C LEU A 423 25.78 -14.61 -9.48
N VAL A 424 26.59 -15.67 -9.45
CA VAL A 424 26.18 -17.02 -9.82
C VAL A 424 26.21 -17.97 -8.62
N TYR A 425 25.21 -18.85 -8.55
CA TYR A 425 25.26 -20.04 -7.69
C TYR A 425 26.37 -20.96 -8.19
N VAL A 426 27.15 -21.49 -7.24
CA VAL A 426 28.27 -22.38 -7.50
C VAL A 426 28.03 -23.69 -6.78
N ASP A 427 28.16 -24.81 -7.49
CA ASP A 427 28.16 -26.15 -6.89
C ASP A 427 29.27 -26.20 -5.83
N PRO A 428 28.97 -26.45 -4.54
CA PRO A 428 29.96 -26.38 -3.48
C PRO A 428 31.01 -27.48 -3.56
N ILE A 429 30.72 -28.58 -4.27
CA ILE A 429 31.57 -29.76 -4.41
C ILE A 429 32.37 -29.67 -5.72
N ARG A 430 31.67 -29.53 -6.86
CA ARG A 430 32.29 -29.40 -8.19
C ARG A 430 32.95 -28.03 -8.44
N LYS A 431 32.61 -27.02 -7.64
CA LYS A 431 33.10 -25.62 -7.76
C LYS A 431 32.68 -24.93 -9.07
N THR A 432 31.78 -25.52 -9.85
CA THR A 432 31.26 -25.01 -11.13
C THR A 432 30.06 -24.07 -10.95
N PRO A 433 29.92 -23.01 -11.78
CA PRO A 433 28.73 -22.15 -11.77
C PRO A 433 27.58 -22.82 -12.54
N TYR A 434 26.35 -22.81 -12.00
CA TYR A 434 25.21 -23.50 -12.64
C TYR A 434 23.98 -22.61 -12.90
N ARG A 435 23.80 -21.50 -12.17
CA ARG A 435 22.65 -20.59 -12.34
C ARG A 435 23.00 -19.17 -11.89
N ALA A 436 22.37 -18.15 -12.45
CA ALA A 436 22.46 -16.79 -11.93
C ALA A 436 21.58 -16.60 -10.67
N ALA A 437 22.12 -15.93 -9.65
CA ALA A 437 21.41 -15.48 -8.46
C ALA A 437 20.97 -14.02 -8.58
N ALA A 438 21.80 -13.18 -9.21
CA ALA A 438 21.50 -11.79 -9.53
C ALA A 438 22.43 -11.28 -10.64
N ARG A 439 22.11 -10.13 -11.26
CA ARG A 439 22.99 -9.44 -12.20
C ARG A 439 23.11 -7.96 -11.86
N ALA A 440 24.29 -7.39 -12.10
CA ALA A 440 24.59 -5.99 -11.88
C ALA A 440 25.36 -5.42 -13.07
N TYR A 441 25.13 -4.15 -13.40
CA TYR A 441 25.80 -3.50 -14.53
C TYR A 441 27.32 -3.48 -14.33
N LYS A 442 28.13 -3.76 -15.38
CA LYS A 442 29.60 -3.82 -15.27
C LYS A 442 30.22 -2.51 -14.76
N LYS A 443 30.59 -2.48 -13.49
CA LYS A 443 31.27 -1.38 -12.78
C LYS A 443 32.47 -1.91 -11.98
N LYS A 444 33.45 -1.04 -11.69
CA LYS A 444 34.67 -1.39 -10.91
C LYS A 444 34.33 -1.98 -9.54
N ASN A 445 33.33 -1.41 -8.85
CA ASN A 445 32.79 -1.92 -7.59
C ASN A 445 31.33 -2.30 -7.79
N ILE A 446 30.94 -3.44 -7.24
CA ILE A 446 29.62 -4.06 -7.40
C ILE A 446 29.08 -4.40 -6.01
N THR A 447 27.78 -4.21 -5.80
CA THR A 447 27.05 -4.71 -4.63
C THR A 447 25.77 -5.37 -5.10
N PHE A 448 25.58 -6.64 -4.73
CA PHE A 448 24.33 -7.37 -4.84
C PHE A 448 23.70 -7.41 -3.45
N THR A 449 22.45 -6.97 -3.33
CA THR A 449 21.64 -7.11 -2.12
C THR A 449 20.51 -8.09 -2.44
N LEU A 450 20.43 -9.16 -1.67
CA LEU A 450 19.50 -10.27 -1.86
C LEU A 450 18.60 -10.35 -0.62
N LYS A 451 17.29 -10.46 -0.79
CA LYS A 451 16.38 -10.67 0.35
C LYS A 451 16.07 -12.16 0.48
N THR A 452 16.19 -12.72 1.67
CA THR A 452 15.91 -14.16 1.88
C THR A 452 14.40 -14.46 1.80
N THR A 453 13.54 -13.44 1.86
CA THR A 453 12.11 -13.53 1.51
C THR A 453 11.86 -13.93 0.07
N ASP A 454 12.76 -13.52 -0.83
CA ASP A 454 12.59 -13.70 -2.28
C ASP A 454 13.18 -15.06 -2.70
N ASN A 455 14.15 -15.57 -1.93
CA ASN A 455 14.63 -16.95 -1.93
C ASN A 455 15.48 -17.22 -0.68
N GLN A 456 15.08 -18.16 0.17
CA GLN A 456 15.84 -18.51 1.38
C GLN A 456 17.22 -19.09 1.06
N GLY A 457 17.38 -19.73 -0.11
CA GLY A 457 18.64 -20.24 -0.63
C GLY A 457 19.73 -19.18 -0.82
N PHE A 458 19.37 -17.89 -0.83
CA PHE A 458 20.37 -16.82 -0.78
C PHE A 458 21.20 -16.81 0.51
N ALA A 459 20.72 -17.40 1.62
CA ALA A 459 21.48 -17.51 2.87
C ALA A 459 22.40 -18.74 2.90
N THR A 460 21.94 -19.89 2.41
CA THR A 460 22.69 -21.17 2.41
C THR A 460 23.79 -21.23 1.34
N SER A 461 23.60 -20.55 0.21
CA SER A 461 24.36 -20.79 -1.03
C SER A 461 25.84 -20.38 -1.02
N ARG A 462 26.56 -20.94 -1.99
CA ARG A 462 27.90 -20.51 -2.44
C ARG A 462 27.78 -19.63 -3.68
N PHE A 463 28.47 -18.50 -3.68
CA PHE A 463 28.46 -17.55 -4.80
C PHE A 463 29.83 -17.32 -5.42
N GLY A 464 29.82 -17.04 -6.73
CA GLY A 464 30.93 -16.49 -7.51
C GLY A 464 30.50 -15.27 -8.32
N ILE A 465 31.47 -14.48 -8.79
CA ILE A 465 31.26 -13.44 -9.80
C ILE A 465 31.61 -14.02 -11.17
N ALA A 466 30.74 -13.83 -12.15
CA ALA A 466 30.89 -14.35 -13.50
C ALA A 466 30.49 -13.33 -14.58
N VAL A 467 30.80 -13.67 -15.84
CA VAL A 467 30.23 -13.10 -17.06
C VAL A 467 29.56 -14.20 -17.88
N LYS A 468 28.61 -13.85 -18.76
CA LYS A 468 28.00 -14.81 -19.68
C LYS A 468 28.76 -14.78 -21.01
N LYS A 469 29.16 -15.92 -21.55
CA LYS A 469 29.76 -16.03 -22.89
C LYS A 469 29.46 -17.42 -23.44
N ASP A 470 29.08 -17.50 -24.72
CA ASP A 470 28.79 -18.77 -25.41
C ASP A 470 27.70 -19.58 -24.66
N GLY A 471 26.62 -18.90 -24.29
CA GLY A 471 25.54 -19.42 -23.43
C GLY A 471 25.90 -19.59 -21.94
N LYS A 472 27.16 -19.94 -21.64
CA LYS A 472 27.64 -20.41 -20.33
C LYS A 472 28.11 -19.26 -19.41
N TYR A 473 28.22 -19.54 -18.10
CA TYR A 473 28.77 -18.61 -17.11
C TYR A 473 30.25 -18.89 -16.85
N HIS A 474 31.09 -17.88 -17.04
CA HIS A 474 32.54 -17.96 -16.86
C HIS A 474 32.94 -17.24 -15.57
N LEU A 475 33.48 -17.98 -14.59
CA LEU A 475 33.87 -17.43 -13.28
C LEU A 475 35.08 -16.49 -13.41
N LEU A 476 34.91 -15.28 -12.86
CA LEU A 476 35.96 -14.27 -12.74
C LEU A 476 36.56 -14.20 -11.34
N SER A 477 35.88 -14.72 -10.31
CA SER A 477 36.35 -14.69 -8.92
C SER A 477 36.53 -16.07 -8.31
N SER A 478 37.36 -16.14 -7.26
CA SER A 478 37.21 -17.17 -6.24
C SER A 478 35.81 -17.08 -5.61
N THR A 479 35.34 -18.20 -5.06
CA THR A 479 33.94 -18.38 -4.67
C THR A 479 33.80 -18.42 -3.14
N SER A 480 32.69 -17.90 -2.62
CA SER A 480 32.45 -17.77 -1.18
C SER A 480 31.04 -18.21 -0.82
N PHE A 481 30.92 -19.08 0.19
CA PHE A 481 29.69 -19.17 0.97
C PHE A 481 29.36 -17.81 1.59
N VAL A 482 28.07 -17.55 1.82
CA VAL A 482 27.61 -16.46 2.69
C VAL A 482 28.11 -16.72 4.11
N LYS A 483 28.53 -15.67 4.82
CA LYS A 483 28.92 -15.73 6.25
C LYS A 483 27.83 -15.12 7.16
N ASN A 484 27.91 -15.42 8.45
CA ASN A 484 27.09 -14.81 9.50
C ASN A 484 25.56 -14.99 9.35
N PRO A 485 25.03 -16.22 9.11
CA PRO A 485 23.61 -16.43 8.85
C PRO A 485 22.70 -15.87 9.95
N GLU A 486 23.17 -15.85 11.20
CA GLU A 486 22.45 -15.27 12.36
C GLU A 486 22.07 -13.80 12.20
N LYS A 487 22.74 -13.06 11.31
CA LYS A 487 22.35 -11.67 11.00
C LYS A 487 21.13 -11.56 10.08
N ALA A 488 20.75 -12.64 9.38
CA ALA A 488 19.51 -12.71 8.60
C ALA A 488 18.29 -13.09 9.45
N ALA A 489 18.51 -13.66 10.65
CA ALA A 489 17.46 -14.16 11.53
C ALA A 489 16.38 -13.12 11.88
N GLY A 490 15.14 -13.62 12.00
CA GLY A 490 14.00 -12.87 12.54
C GLY A 490 13.82 -13.14 14.03
N ASN A 491 13.89 -14.41 14.44
CA ASN A 491 13.87 -14.79 15.86
C ASN A 491 15.28 -14.67 16.47
N LYS A 492 15.34 -14.19 17.72
CA LYS A 492 16.54 -14.04 18.54
C LYS A 492 16.39 -14.63 19.95
N ALA A 493 15.43 -15.53 20.15
CA ALA A 493 15.19 -16.19 21.43
C ALA A 493 16.46 -16.89 21.94
N LYS A 494 16.79 -16.69 23.22
CA LYS A 494 17.97 -17.27 23.87
C LYS A 494 17.69 -18.71 24.27
N TYR A 495 18.71 -19.57 24.22
CA TYR A 495 18.67 -20.89 24.84
C TYR A 495 18.48 -20.75 26.37
N ASN A 496 17.45 -21.39 26.94
CA ASN A 496 17.10 -21.24 28.36
C ASN A 496 16.29 -22.43 28.94
N PRO A 497 16.95 -23.51 29.42
CA PRO A 497 16.28 -24.64 30.07
C PRO A 497 16.02 -24.42 31.58
N GLY A 498 15.64 -23.20 32.00
CA GLY A 498 15.25 -22.92 33.39
C GLY A 498 16.36 -23.20 34.42
N LYS A 499 16.05 -23.84 35.55
CA LYS A 499 17.03 -24.30 36.58
C LYS A 499 17.21 -25.83 36.58
N THR A 500 17.17 -26.47 35.41
CA THR A 500 17.41 -27.92 35.29
C THR A 500 18.25 -28.24 34.05
N LYS A 501 18.77 -29.48 33.97
CA LYS A 501 19.26 -30.11 32.72
C LYS A 501 18.26 -31.14 32.17
N LYS A 502 17.29 -31.58 32.97
CA LYS A 502 16.34 -32.65 32.65
C LYS A 502 15.55 -32.38 31.39
N GLY A 503 15.49 -33.39 30.53
CA GLY A 503 14.50 -33.53 29.48
C GLY A 503 14.00 -34.96 29.37
N ILE A 504 12.92 -35.14 28.64
CA ILE A 504 12.27 -36.44 28.48
C ILE A 504 11.57 -36.50 27.12
N GLN A 505 11.50 -37.69 26.53
CA GLN A 505 10.60 -37.95 25.40
C GLN A 505 9.19 -38.22 25.94
N PHE A 506 8.24 -37.35 25.59
CA PHE A 506 6.81 -37.49 25.93
C PHE A 506 6.03 -38.15 24.78
N TYR A 507 4.90 -38.77 25.12
CA TYR A 507 4.00 -39.46 24.20
C TYR A 507 2.67 -38.73 23.98
N SER A 508 2.03 -38.26 25.05
CA SER A 508 0.67 -37.71 24.96
C SER A 508 0.68 -36.20 24.73
N ASP A 509 1.22 -35.43 25.68
CA ASP A 509 1.34 -33.98 25.56
C ASP A 509 2.49 -33.42 26.45
N VAL A 510 2.75 -32.12 26.36
CA VAL A 510 3.86 -31.45 27.06
C VAL A 510 3.78 -31.54 28.60
N ASN A 511 2.61 -31.80 29.18
CA ASN A 511 2.41 -31.95 30.62
C ASN A 511 3.34 -33.03 31.19
N GLU A 512 3.50 -34.15 30.48
CA GLU A 512 4.43 -35.23 30.82
C GLU A 512 5.88 -34.72 31.04
N VAL A 513 6.29 -33.64 30.35
CA VAL A 513 7.58 -32.96 30.58
C VAL A 513 7.53 -32.05 31.82
N THR A 514 6.47 -31.27 32.00
CA THR A 514 6.38 -30.30 33.11
C THR A 514 6.10 -30.93 34.46
N ASP A 515 5.40 -32.07 34.49
CA ASP A 515 4.99 -32.76 35.71
C ASP A 515 6.15 -33.57 36.31
N CYS A 516 7.10 -33.96 35.44
CA CYS A 516 8.46 -34.38 35.78
C CYS A 516 9.39 -33.23 36.21
N ASN A 517 8.90 -31.98 36.25
CA ASN A 517 9.70 -30.77 36.46
C ASN A 517 10.92 -30.70 35.49
N ALA A 518 10.76 -31.18 34.26
CA ALA A 518 11.78 -31.11 33.22
C ALA A 518 11.58 -29.86 32.34
N LYS A 519 12.64 -29.46 31.61
CA LYS A 519 12.60 -28.28 30.73
C LYS A 519 13.25 -28.49 29.36
N GLN A 520 13.52 -29.73 28.96
CA GLN A 520 13.90 -30.04 27.58
C GLN A 520 13.01 -31.18 27.04
N TYR A 521 12.68 -31.12 25.75
CA TYR A 521 11.95 -32.16 25.02
C TYR A 521 12.81 -32.59 23.83
N PHE A 522 12.77 -33.87 23.48
CA PHE A 522 13.45 -34.43 22.32
C PHE A 522 12.44 -35.03 21.35
N LEU A 523 12.61 -34.72 20.06
CA LEU A 523 11.68 -35.02 18.99
C LEU A 523 12.45 -35.61 17.80
N ASN A 524 12.15 -36.85 17.43
CA ASN A 524 12.62 -37.44 16.18
C ASN A 524 11.81 -36.89 14.99
N LEU A 525 12.49 -36.62 13.87
CA LEU A 525 11.88 -36.18 12.62
C LEU A 525 12.58 -36.85 11.43
N THR A 526 11.84 -37.68 10.71
CA THR A 526 12.31 -38.35 9.49
C THR A 526 12.05 -37.51 8.23
N VAL A 527 12.56 -37.93 7.08
CA VAL A 527 12.34 -37.27 5.78
C VAL A 527 10.97 -37.64 5.21
N SER A 528 10.49 -38.87 5.39
CA SER A 528 9.10 -39.26 5.06
C SER A 528 8.08 -38.28 5.66
N MET A 529 8.18 -38.01 6.97
CA MET A 529 7.29 -37.07 7.68
C MET A 529 7.23 -35.67 7.05
N VAL A 530 8.30 -35.20 6.39
CA VAL A 530 8.43 -33.83 5.84
C VAL A 530 8.18 -33.77 4.33
N ALA A 531 8.47 -34.84 3.58
CA ALA A 531 8.55 -34.82 2.12
C ALA A 531 7.70 -35.90 1.42
N GLU A 532 6.96 -36.73 2.16
CA GLU A 532 5.99 -37.67 1.62
C GLU A 532 4.58 -37.06 1.63
N ASN A 533 3.85 -37.18 0.52
CA ASN A 533 2.53 -36.55 0.34
C ASN A 533 2.52 -35.03 0.61
N GLY A 534 3.64 -34.36 0.31
CA GLY A 534 3.80 -32.92 0.57
C GLY A 534 2.87 -32.06 -0.27
N THR A 535 2.14 -31.15 0.37
CA THR A 535 1.15 -30.26 -0.26
C THR A 535 1.52 -28.77 -0.20
N VAL A 536 2.42 -28.36 0.70
CA VAL A 536 2.80 -26.95 0.85
C VAL A 536 3.87 -26.57 -0.17
N PRO A 537 3.59 -25.66 -1.13
CA PRO A 537 4.58 -25.20 -2.09
C PRO A 537 5.65 -24.34 -1.40
N TYR A 538 6.91 -24.68 -1.63
CA TYR A 538 8.07 -23.98 -1.09
C TYR A 538 9.03 -23.59 -2.20
N GLN A 539 9.24 -22.28 -2.38
CA GLN A 539 10.16 -21.75 -3.38
C GLN A 539 11.61 -21.78 -2.89
N TYR A 540 12.43 -22.63 -3.49
CA TYR A 540 13.86 -22.67 -3.24
C TYR A 540 14.64 -22.53 -4.54
N ASN A 541 15.54 -21.54 -4.60
CA ASN A 541 16.49 -21.35 -5.70
C ASN A 541 15.86 -21.24 -7.12
N GLY A 542 14.58 -20.87 -7.20
CA GLY A 542 13.83 -20.78 -8.47
C GLY A 542 13.19 -22.10 -8.92
N LYS A 543 12.96 -23.03 -7.99
CA LYS A 543 12.16 -24.25 -8.16
C LYS A 543 11.11 -24.32 -7.05
N THR A 544 9.93 -24.81 -7.38
CA THR A 544 8.94 -25.25 -6.39
C THR A 544 9.32 -26.63 -5.87
N TYR A 545 9.37 -26.78 -4.55
CA TYR A 545 9.36 -28.06 -3.84
C TYR A 545 8.05 -28.17 -3.07
N TYR A 546 7.62 -29.37 -2.70
CA TYR A 546 6.41 -29.57 -1.89
C TYR A 546 6.76 -30.35 -0.62
N PHE A 547 6.21 -29.90 0.51
CA PHE A 547 6.47 -30.48 1.84
C PHE A 547 5.17 -30.62 2.64
N THR A 548 5.18 -31.53 3.60
CA THR A 548 4.08 -31.77 4.55
C THR A 548 3.79 -30.50 5.36
N PRO A 549 2.52 -30.14 5.67
CA PRO A 549 2.19 -28.94 6.45
C PRO A 549 2.78 -28.86 7.87
N MET A 550 3.11 -30.00 8.50
CA MET A 550 3.67 -30.12 9.86
C MET A 550 2.80 -29.55 11.01
N ASP A 551 1.47 -29.46 10.86
CA ASP A 551 0.59 -28.81 11.86
C ASP A 551 0.68 -29.36 13.28
N TYR A 552 0.62 -30.68 13.44
CA TYR A 552 0.82 -31.36 14.73
C TYR A 552 2.15 -30.96 15.42
N TYR A 553 3.26 -31.00 14.68
CA TYR A 553 4.57 -30.63 15.21
C TYR A 553 4.67 -29.12 15.50
N LYS A 554 4.05 -28.25 14.68
CA LYS A 554 3.97 -26.80 14.97
C LYS A 554 3.18 -26.54 16.26
N GLN A 555 2.09 -27.26 16.51
CA GLN A 555 1.32 -27.16 17.76
C GLN A 555 2.17 -27.57 18.97
N ILE A 556 2.78 -28.76 18.94
CA ILE A 556 3.67 -29.26 20.01
C ILE A 556 4.83 -28.30 20.29
N ILE A 557 5.52 -27.82 19.26
CA ILE A 557 6.70 -26.97 19.42
C ILE A 557 6.31 -25.58 19.96
N SER A 558 5.19 -25.02 19.49
CA SER A 558 4.65 -23.76 20.03
C SER A 558 4.27 -23.90 21.51
N GLU A 559 3.63 -25.01 21.88
CA GLU A 559 3.23 -25.27 23.27
C GLU A 559 4.44 -25.50 24.18
N CYS A 560 5.45 -26.25 23.72
CA CYS A 560 6.75 -26.35 24.40
C CYS A 560 7.36 -24.96 24.62
N ASN A 561 7.37 -24.10 23.60
CA ASN A 561 7.88 -22.73 23.72
C ASN A 561 7.07 -21.90 24.74
N ARG A 562 5.73 -22.03 24.78
CA ARG A 562 4.86 -21.39 25.79
C ARG A 562 5.21 -21.85 27.21
N LYS A 563 5.36 -23.17 27.45
CA LYS A 563 5.74 -23.73 28.77
C LYS A 563 7.23 -23.60 29.13
N LYS A 564 8.00 -22.84 28.32
CA LYS A 564 9.46 -22.61 28.44
C LYS A 564 10.27 -23.91 28.43
N VAL A 565 9.80 -24.89 27.66
CA VAL A 565 10.49 -26.16 27.35
C VAL A 565 11.34 -25.97 26.09
N VAL A 566 12.61 -26.32 26.20
CA VAL A 566 13.60 -26.28 25.11
C VAL A 566 13.41 -27.51 24.22
N VAL A 567 12.98 -27.30 22.97
CA VAL A 567 12.86 -28.39 22.00
C VAL A 567 14.22 -28.70 21.36
N THR A 568 14.57 -29.98 21.39
CA THR A 568 15.61 -30.63 20.61
C THR A 568 14.98 -31.47 19.51
N MET A 569 15.38 -31.27 18.25
CA MET A 569 14.86 -32.02 17.10
C MET A 569 15.98 -32.76 16.39
N GLN A 570 15.83 -34.07 16.18
CA GLN A 570 16.77 -34.90 15.43
C GLN A 570 16.24 -35.15 14.01
N VAL A 571 16.96 -34.67 13.00
CA VAL A 571 16.58 -34.75 11.59
C VAL A 571 17.31 -35.89 10.89
N MET A 572 16.57 -36.87 10.40
CA MET A 572 17.10 -38.15 9.89
C MET A 572 16.57 -38.44 8.48
N LEU A 573 17.43 -38.95 7.59
CA LEU A 573 17.05 -39.38 6.23
C LEU A 573 16.73 -40.87 6.26
N ASP A 574 15.46 -41.22 6.19
CA ASP A 574 14.92 -42.57 6.08
C ASP A 574 14.61 -42.96 4.62
N TRP A 575 14.14 -44.18 4.39
CA TRP A 575 13.70 -44.65 3.07
C TRP A 575 12.25 -44.22 2.78
N SER A 576 12.07 -43.19 1.96
CA SER A 576 10.78 -42.79 1.38
C SER A 576 10.85 -42.89 -0.15
N ALA A 577 9.90 -43.57 -0.78
CA ALA A 577 10.00 -44.01 -2.18
C ALA A 577 10.20 -42.84 -3.16
N GLY A 578 9.38 -41.79 -3.07
CA GLY A 578 9.49 -40.55 -3.86
C GLY A 578 10.68 -39.65 -3.47
N ASN A 579 11.50 -40.06 -2.50
CA ASN A 579 12.57 -39.27 -1.90
C ASN A 579 13.94 -39.96 -1.89
N THR A 580 14.04 -41.20 -2.40
CA THR A 580 15.29 -41.97 -2.53
C THR A 580 16.40 -41.23 -3.29
N ASP A 581 16.06 -40.24 -4.14
CA ASP A 581 17.05 -39.39 -4.81
C ASP A 581 17.98 -38.65 -3.83
N MET A 582 17.48 -38.32 -2.63
CA MET A 582 18.24 -37.68 -1.55
C MET A 582 19.19 -38.64 -0.81
N ILE A 583 19.05 -39.96 -0.98
CA ILE A 583 20.00 -40.97 -0.50
C ILE A 583 21.18 -41.05 -1.48
N ASN A 584 22.40 -41.06 -0.95
CA ASN A 584 23.62 -41.20 -1.76
C ASN A 584 23.55 -42.47 -2.62
N LEU A 585 23.97 -42.41 -3.89
CA LEU A 585 23.91 -43.54 -4.82
C LEU A 585 24.57 -44.80 -4.26
N GLN A 586 25.72 -44.66 -3.61
CA GLN A 586 26.46 -45.77 -3.01
C GLN A 586 25.76 -46.39 -1.77
N ALA A 587 24.76 -45.71 -1.21
CA ALA A 587 23.99 -46.12 -0.04
C ALA A 587 22.51 -46.44 -0.37
N ARG A 588 22.09 -46.35 -1.64
CA ARG A 588 20.68 -46.42 -2.04
C ARG A 588 20.16 -47.85 -2.20
N LYS A 589 20.07 -48.57 -1.07
CA LYS A 589 19.41 -49.88 -0.95
C LYS A 589 18.32 -49.81 0.14
N PRO A 590 17.11 -50.36 -0.06
CA PRO A 590 16.12 -50.45 1.02
C PRO A 590 16.58 -51.37 2.16
N GLY A 591 15.97 -51.21 3.34
CA GLY A 591 16.19 -52.10 4.50
C GLY A 591 17.15 -51.57 5.57
N ALA A 592 17.72 -50.37 5.42
CA ALA A 592 18.37 -49.66 6.53
C ALA A 592 17.42 -48.58 7.08
N LEU A 593 17.57 -48.23 8.35
CA LEU A 593 16.66 -47.27 9.01
C LEU A 593 16.93 -45.82 8.57
N TYR A 594 18.19 -45.40 8.57
CA TYR A 594 18.60 -44.07 8.10
C TYR A 594 19.87 -44.11 7.24
N TYR A 595 20.08 -43.06 6.43
CA TYR A 595 21.00 -43.05 5.29
C TYR A 595 21.91 -41.80 5.23
N SER A 596 22.97 -41.89 4.43
CA SER A 596 23.83 -40.75 4.06
C SER A 596 23.29 -39.97 2.84
N TRP A 597 23.49 -38.65 2.83
CA TRP A 597 22.86 -37.70 1.90
C TRP A 597 23.51 -37.66 0.50
N ASN A 598 22.71 -37.38 -0.53
CA ASN A 598 23.17 -37.15 -1.90
C ASN A 598 23.55 -35.69 -2.16
N ILE A 599 24.73 -35.28 -1.69
CA ILE A 599 25.28 -33.95 -1.98
C ILE A 599 25.87 -33.81 -3.40
N TYR A 600 26.02 -34.93 -4.11
CA TYR A 600 26.69 -35.01 -5.41
C TYR A 600 25.75 -34.76 -6.59
N SER A 601 24.43 -34.89 -6.43
CA SER A 601 23.46 -34.37 -7.41
C SER A 601 23.10 -32.91 -7.11
N ASN A 602 23.11 -32.02 -8.11
CA ASN A 602 22.59 -30.66 -7.94
C ASN A 602 21.09 -30.64 -7.60
N GLN A 603 20.32 -31.61 -8.13
CA GLN A 603 18.88 -31.72 -7.87
C GLN A 603 18.61 -32.15 -6.43
N SER A 604 19.22 -33.26 -6.01
CA SER A 604 19.00 -33.86 -4.69
C SER A 604 19.61 -33.03 -3.56
N ARG A 605 20.76 -32.40 -3.79
CA ARG A 605 21.33 -31.44 -2.85
C ARG A 605 20.46 -30.19 -2.72
N GLU A 606 19.93 -29.63 -3.81
CA GLU A 606 18.95 -28.52 -3.70
C GLU A 606 17.63 -28.97 -3.03
N LYS A 607 17.21 -30.23 -3.16
CA LYS A 607 16.03 -30.80 -2.46
C LYS A 607 16.26 -30.90 -0.95
N MET A 608 17.40 -31.44 -0.51
CA MET A 608 17.84 -31.44 0.89
C MET A 608 17.97 -30.00 1.45
N GLU A 609 18.65 -29.12 0.72
CA GLU A 609 18.80 -27.71 1.11
C GLU A 609 17.43 -27.00 1.24
N ALA A 610 16.50 -27.26 0.32
CA ALA A 610 15.14 -26.74 0.36
C ALA A 610 14.37 -27.24 1.59
N MET A 611 14.45 -28.53 1.89
CA MET A 611 13.80 -29.14 3.05
C MET A 611 14.32 -28.56 4.36
N PHE A 612 15.64 -28.46 4.54
CA PHE A 612 16.22 -27.80 5.72
C PHE A 612 15.79 -26.34 5.83
N CYS A 613 15.68 -25.61 4.70
CA CYS A 613 15.19 -24.23 4.70
C CYS A 613 13.70 -24.11 5.03
N TYR A 614 12.87 -25.06 4.57
CA TYR A 614 11.46 -25.16 4.95
C TYR A 614 11.31 -25.40 6.46
N LEU A 615 12.02 -26.40 7.00
CA LEU A 615 12.06 -26.68 8.44
C LEU A 615 12.52 -25.47 9.26
N GLY A 616 13.59 -24.79 8.81
CA GLY A 616 14.07 -23.55 9.43
C GLY A 616 13.05 -22.39 9.36
N MET A 617 12.23 -22.31 8.31
CA MET A 617 11.18 -21.30 8.16
C MET A 617 9.97 -21.57 9.10
N ILE A 618 9.55 -22.83 9.25
CA ILE A 618 8.40 -23.17 10.11
C ILE A 618 8.78 -23.29 11.60
N PHE A 619 9.97 -23.78 11.91
CA PHE A 619 10.50 -23.99 13.27
C PHE A 619 11.63 -23.01 13.64
N GLY A 620 11.59 -21.81 13.06
CA GLY A 620 12.48 -20.68 13.39
C GLY A 620 11.73 -19.38 13.70
N LYS A 621 10.42 -19.44 13.91
CA LYS A 621 9.56 -18.28 14.22
C LYS A 621 9.67 -17.89 15.70
N LYS A 622 9.10 -16.76 16.12
CA LYS A 622 9.23 -16.24 17.50
C LYS A 622 8.45 -17.09 18.52
N ASP A 623 7.34 -17.62 18.05
CA ASP A 623 6.27 -18.38 18.68
C ASP A 623 6.42 -19.89 18.50
N CYS A 624 7.02 -20.32 17.38
CA CYS A 624 7.30 -21.72 17.06
C CYS A 624 8.76 -21.90 16.61
N TYR A 625 9.63 -22.38 17.51
CA TYR A 625 11.03 -22.68 17.22
C TYR A 625 11.61 -23.87 17.97
N VAL A 626 12.47 -24.59 17.26
CA VAL A 626 13.42 -25.58 17.81
C VAL A 626 14.70 -24.86 18.24
N SER A 627 15.23 -25.22 19.41
CA SER A 627 16.44 -24.61 19.98
C SER A 627 17.71 -25.40 19.66
N ASN A 628 17.63 -26.73 19.73
CA ASN A 628 18.72 -27.65 19.44
C ASN A 628 18.35 -28.51 18.21
N TRP A 629 19.21 -28.59 17.21
CA TRP A 629 19.02 -29.40 16.01
C TRP A 629 20.11 -30.46 15.89
N ILE A 630 19.77 -31.73 15.84
CA ILE A 630 20.69 -32.84 15.63
C ILE A 630 20.55 -33.32 14.20
N LEU A 631 21.65 -33.64 13.51
CA LEU A 631 21.64 -34.19 12.16
C LEU A 631 22.07 -35.66 12.15
N GLY A 632 21.16 -36.56 11.76
CA GLY A 632 21.36 -38.01 11.77
C GLY A 632 21.33 -38.61 13.17
N ASN A 633 21.09 -39.92 13.26
CA ASN A 633 21.30 -40.70 14.47
C ASN A 633 22.68 -41.38 14.41
N GLU A 634 23.33 -41.54 15.58
CA GLU A 634 24.52 -42.39 15.81
C GLU A 634 25.46 -42.54 14.60
N VAL A 635 25.97 -41.42 14.09
CA VAL A 635 26.63 -41.34 12.76
C VAL A 635 28.03 -41.97 12.74
N ASN A 636 28.45 -42.54 13.87
CA ASN A 636 29.59 -43.42 13.96
C ASN A 636 29.25 -44.90 13.70
N HIS A 637 27.98 -45.23 13.47
CA HIS A 637 27.55 -46.57 13.06
C HIS A 637 26.92 -46.58 11.64
N PRO A 638 27.71 -46.27 10.58
CA PRO A 638 27.23 -46.15 9.19
C PRO A 638 26.89 -47.49 8.51
N ALA A 639 26.84 -48.58 9.26
CA ALA A 639 26.29 -49.87 8.84
C ALA A 639 24.81 -50.04 9.22
N ALA A 640 24.34 -49.38 10.30
CA ALA A 640 22.98 -49.54 10.83
C ALA A 640 22.22 -48.21 10.95
N TRP A 641 22.80 -47.21 11.61
CA TRP A 641 22.10 -45.98 12.00
C TRP A 641 22.34 -44.77 11.10
N ASN A 642 23.35 -44.81 10.22
CA ASN A 642 23.50 -43.83 9.15
C ASN A 642 24.12 -44.44 7.89
N TYR A 643 23.38 -45.36 7.26
CA TYR A 643 23.84 -46.24 6.20
C TYR A 643 24.57 -45.48 5.08
N ALA A 644 25.85 -45.85 4.90
CA ALA A 644 26.73 -45.26 3.90
C ALA A 644 27.01 -46.18 2.70
N GLY A 645 26.54 -47.44 2.73
CA GLY A 645 26.80 -48.43 1.68
C GLY A 645 28.27 -48.46 1.26
N SER A 646 28.60 -48.37 -0.03
CA SER A 646 29.98 -48.43 -0.53
C SER A 646 30.79 -47.11 -0.44
N MET A 647 30.27 -46.06 0.20
CA MET A 647 30.98 -44.76 0.31
C MET A 647 32.34 -44.87 1.02
N SER A 648 33.35 -44.20 0.48
CA SER A 648 34.64 -44.00 1.15
C SER A 648 34.54 -43.01 2.32
N ASP A 649 35.49 -43.07 3.27
CA ASP A 649 35.58 -42.15 4.40
C ASP A 649 35.56 -40.67 3.96
N GLU A 650 36.32 -40.28 2.93
CA GLU A 650 36.28 -38.90 2.43
C GLU A 650 34.89 -38.53 1.88
N ALA A 651 34.23 -39.42 1.13
CA ALA A 651 32.88 -39.17 0.63
C ALA A 651 31.87 -39.05 1.79
N TYR A 652 31.98 -39.90 2.81
CA TYR A 652 31.09 -39.91 3.98
C TYR A 652 31.25 -38.65 4.82
N PHE A 653 32.46 -38.34 5.30
CA PHE A 653 32.69 -37.17 6.13
C PHE A 653 32.52 -35.84 5.37
N THR A 654 32.79 -35.79 4.05
CA THR A 654 32.46 -34.62 3.21
C THR A 654 30.94 -34.44 3.09
N THR A 655 30.20 -35.53 2.87
CA THR A 655 28.73 -35.53 2.81
C THR A 655 28.12 -35.01 4.09
N TYR A 656 28.51 -35.60 5.22
CA TYR A 656 27.97 -35.24 6.53
C TYR A 656 28.33 -33.80 6.94
N ALA A 657 29.58 -33.38 6.73
CA ALA A 657 30.00 -31.99 6.99
C ALA A 657 29.29 -30.97 6.09
N TYR A 658 28.96 -31.32 4.84
CA TYR A 658 28.17 -30.42 3.98
C TYR A 658 26.69 -30.36 4.42
N ALA A 659 26.06 -31.50 4.71
CA ALA A 659 24.67 -31.55 5.18
C ALA A 659 24.51 -30.78 6.51
N PHE A 660 25.45 -30.95 7.45
CA PHE A 660 25.53 -30.17 8.68
C PHE A 660 25.61 -28.66 8.40
N ARG A 661 26.47 -28.25 7.47
CA ARG A 661 26.60 -26.85 7.06
C ARG A 661 25.29 -26.33 6.44
N ALA A 662 24.60 -27.13 5.64
CA ALA A 662 23.32 -26.76 5.04
C ALA A 662 22.24 -26.53 6.11
N LEU A 663 22.07 -27.47 7.04
CA LEU A 663 21.12 -27.34 8.17
C LEU A 663 21.46 -26.14 9.05
N TYR A 664 22.72 -25.99 9.48
CA TYR A 664 23.21 -24.85 10.27
C TYR A 664 22.83 -23.50 9.64
N TYR A 665 23.00 -23.38 8.32
CA TYR A 665 22.67 -22.15 7.61
C TYR A 665 21.18 -21.93 7.44
N ALA A 666 20.42 -22.98 7.15
CA ALA A 666 18.98 -22.92 7.04
C ALA A 666 18.35 -22.43 8.36
N VAL A 667 18.63 -23.10 9.48
CA VAL A 667 17.99 -22.78 10.78
C VAL A 667 18.54 -21.47 11.36
N ARG A 668 19.86 -21.23 11.33
CA ARG A 668 20.42 -19.99 11.90
C ARG A 668 20.15 -18.73 11.06
N SER A 669 19.69 -18.89 9.81
CA SER A 669 19.16 -17.76 9.02
C SER A 669 17.76 -17.33 9.45
N GLN A 670 17.08 -18.06 10.34
CA GLN A 670 15.75 -17.73 10.89
C GLN A 670 15.79 -17.50 12.41
N GLN A 671 16.51 -18.35 13.16
CA GLN A 671 16.68 -18.30 14.62
C GLN A 671 18.17 -18.05 14.95
N SER A 672 18.54 -16.85 15.45
CA SER A 672 19.95 -16.43 15.56
C SER A 672 20.82 -17.29 16.50
N ASN A 673 20.21 -17.96 17.46
CA ASN A 673 20.87 -18.65 18.57
C ASN A 673 20.66 -20.17 18.53
N ALA A 674 20.01 -20.70 17.50
CA ALA A 674 19.84 -22.15 17.35
C ALA A 674 21.19 -22.88 17.37
N HIS A 675 21.26 -23.94 18.16
CA HIS A 675 22.39 -24.83 18.32
C HIS A 675 22.25 -26.01 17.34
N ILE A 676 23.35 -26.46 16.74
CA ILE A 676 23.35 -27.59 15.79
C ILE A 676 24.43 -28.59 16.20
N PHE A 677 24.03 -29.86 16.22
CA PHE A 677 24.73 -30.98 16.85
C PHE A 677 24.97 -32.11 15.84
N ILE A 678 26.09 -32.82 16.02
CA ILE A 678 26.29 -34.16 15.45
C ILE A 678 25.90 -35.22 16.50
N CYS A 679 25.53 -36.43 16.09
CA CYS A 679 25.10 -37.49 17.01
C CYS A 679 26.01 -38.72 16.98
N THR A 680 26.43 -39.23 18.14
CA THR A 680 27.20 -40.49 18.26
C THR A 680 26.75 -41.33 19.45
N ASP A 681 26.91 -42.65 19.32
CA ASP A 681 26.67 -43.65 20.38
C ASP A 681 27.78 -43.67 21.46
N ASN A 682 27.68 -44.61 22.41
CA ASN A 682 28.68 -44.77 23.47
C ASN A 682 30.02 -45.38 23.02
N TYR A 683 30.15 -45.89 21.78
CA TYR A 683 31.32 -46.62 21.31
C TYR A 683 32.49 -45.65 21.02
N TRP A 684 33.65 -45.90 21.61
CA TRP A 684 34.74 -44.91 21.66
C TRP A 684 36.02 -45.34 20.93
N SER A 685 36.50 -46.58 21.13
CA SER A 685 37.80 -47.04 20.64
C SER A 685 37.82 -48.49 20.14
N PRO A 686 38.73 -48.80 19.20
CA PRO A 686 38.96 -48.12 17.93
C PRO A 686 37.97 -48.64 16.87
N SER A 687 37.92 -48.03 15.69
CA SER A 687 36.98 -48.41 14.63
C SER A 687 37.17 -49.87 14.15
N ARG A 688 36.06 -50.60 13.98
CA ARG A 688 36.02 -52.02 13.55
C ARG A 688 34.89 -52.23 12.54
N ASN A 689 35.14 -52.98 11.46
CA ASN A 689 34.14 -53.33 10.43
C ASN A 689 33.24 -52.17 9.98
N ARG A 690 33.85 -50.99 9.79
CA ARG A 690 33.20 -49.70 9.44
C ARG A 690 32.22 -49.13 10.47
N ARG A 691 32.08 -49.72 11.67
CA ARG A 691 31.64 -48.97 12.87
C ARG A 691 32.82 -48.12 13.34
N TYR A 692 32.67 -46.81 13.27
CA TYR A 692 33.67 -45.86 13.75
C TYR A 692 33.57 -45.69 15.27
N GLY A 693 34.70 -45.47 15.94
CA GLY A 693 34.67 -44.90 17.30
C GLY A 693 34.18 -43.46 17.26
N ALA A 694 33.33 -43.05 18.21
CA ALA A 694 32.82 -41.67 18.30
C ALA A 694 33.94 -40.63 18.30
N LYS A 695 35.09 -40.95 18.92
CA LYS A 695 36.31 -40.13 18.86
C LYS A 695 36.77 -39.85 17.42
N GLN A 696 36.83 -40.86 16.56
CA GLN A 696 37.21 -40.73 15.14
C GLN A 696 36.18 -39.90 14.37
N VAL A 697 34.88 -40.07 14.63
CA VAL A 697 33.84 -39.26 13.98
C VAL A 697 33.96 -37.79 14.35
N VAL A 698 34.17 -37.47 15.63
CA VAL A 698 34.36 -36.09 16.09
C VAL A 698 35.62 -35.48 15.46
N ASP A 699 36.75 -36.21 15.45
CA ASP A 699 38.00 -35.81 14.80
C ASP A 699 37.81 -35.52 13.30
N ASN A 700 37.28 -36.49 12.55
CA ASN A 700 37.09 -36.38 11.11
C ASN A 700 36.04 -35.32 10.76
N PHE A 701 34.90 -35.26 11.44
CA PHE A 701 33.89 -34.23 11.22
C PHE A 701 34.47 -32.82 11.39
N ALA A 702 35.26 -32.57 12.44
CA ALA A 702 35.90 -31.27 12.64
C ALA A 702 36.87 -30.90 11.49
N VAL A 703 37.62 -31.88 10.97
CA VAL A 703 38.50 -31.72 9.80
C VAL A 703 37.70 -31.43 8.52
N TYR A 704 36.66 -32.21 8.23
CA TYR A 704 35.86 -32.06 7.00
C TYR A 704 34.96 -30.80 7.04
N LEU A 705 34.44 -30.41 8.20
CA LEU A 705 33.77 -29.12 8.39
C LEU A 705 34.73 -27.95 8.15
N LYS A 706 35.99 -28.07 8.59
CA LYS A 706 37.07 -27.10 8.33
C LYS A 706 37.49 -27.05 6.84
N LYS A 707 37.49 -28.20 6.13
CA LYS A 707 37.64 -28.28 4.65
C LYS A 707 36.50 -27.54 3.93
N ILE A 708 35.24 -27.82 4.30
CA ILE A 708 34.02 -27.23 3.72
C ILE A 708 33.94 -25.71 3.98
N GLN A 709 33.97 -25.29 5.26
CA GLN A 709 33.95 -23.88 5.65
C GLN A 709 34.50 -23.68 7.07
N LYS A 710 35.75 -23.20 7.17
CA LYS A 710 36.38 -22.77 8.43
C LYS A 710 35.45 -21.84 9.25
N GLY A 711 35.28 -22.14 10.54
CA GLY A 711 34.62 -21.27 11.52
C GLY A 711 33.09 -21.42 11.65
N LEU A 712 32.49 -22.54 11.22
CA LEU A 712 31.17 -22.92 11.76
C LEU A 712 31.31 -23.36 13.22
N LYS A 713 30.29 -23.05 14.03
CA LYS A 713 30.09 -23.67 15.34
C LYS A 713 29.40 -25.02 15.17
N TRP A 714 29.69 -25.94 16.08
CA TRP A 714 29.04 -27.24 16.19
C TRP A 714 29.09 -27.70 17.64
N ASN A 715 28.20 -28.61 17.99
CA ASN A 715 28.06 -29.23 19.30
C ASN A 715 27.94 -30.76 19.15
N LEU A 716 27.96 -31.51 20.26
CA LEU A 716 27.84 -32.97 20.27
C LEU A 716 26.58 -33.42 21.02
N ALA A 717 25.74 -34.19 20.35
CA ALA A 717 24.70 -35.02 20.95
C ALA A 717 25.30 -36.42 21.18
N TYR A 718 25.13 -36.96 22.38
CA TYR A 718 25.83 -38.17 22.81
C TYR A 718 24.90 -39.11 23.58
N HIS A 719 24.93 -40.39 23.24
CA HIS A 719 24.21 -41.43 23.97
C HIS A 719 25.20 -42.15 24.89
N ALA A 720 25.25 -41.77 26.17
CA ALA A 720 26.17 -42.33 27.17
C ALA A 720 25.59 -43.60 27.83
N TYR A 721 24.98 -44.45 27.01
CA TYR A 721 24.33 -45.70 27.41
C TYR A 721 25.22 -46.59 28.28
N SER A 722 24.59 -47.44 29.09
CA SER A 722 25.24 -48.54 29.78
C SER A 722 26.01 -49.46 28.81
N PHE A 723 26.96 -50.20 29.36
CA PHE A 723 27.71 -51.22 28.65
C PHE A 723 27.77 -52.51 29.48
N PRO A 724 27.11 -53.61 29.06
CA PRO A 724 26.17 -53.69 27.92
C PRO A 724 24.90 -52.84 28.13
N LEU A 725 24.11 -52.61 27.06
CA LEU A 725 22.97 -51.68 27.06
C LEU A 725 21.89 -52.04 28.09
N THR A 726 21.62 -53.33 28.29
CA THR A 726 20.64 -53.86 29.26
C THR A 726 21.04 -53.70 30.73
N TYR A 727 22.26 -53.22 31.02
CA TYR A 727 22.83 -53.28 32.36
C TYR A 727 22.51 -52.01 33.18
N THR A 728 21.59 -52.12 34.14
CA THR A 728 21.07 -50.96 34.87
C THR A 728 22.03 -50.43 35.95
N ARG A 729 22.97 -51.24 36.48
CA ARG A 729 23.97 -50.80 37.48
C ARG A 729 25.13 -50.01 36.86
N VAL A 730 24.83 -48.84 36.28
CA VAL A 730 25.75 -48.03 35.44
C VAL A 730 27.10 -47.71 36.11
N TRP A 731 27.11 -47.59 37.44
CA TRP A 731 28.30 -47.30 38.26
C TRP A 731 29.36 -48.42 38.23
N ASN A 732 28.98 -49.68 38.00
CA ASN A 732 29.94 -50.79 37.92
C ASN A 732 30.80 -50.71 36.66
N GLY A 733 30.24 -50.33 35.51
CA GLY A 733 30.93 -50.07 34.24
C GLY A 733 31.90 -51.17 33.78
N TYR A 734 31.36 -52.27 33.27
CA TYR A 734 32.09 -53.45 32.82
C TYR A 734 33.10 -53.13 31.70
N GLY A 735 34.39 -53.37 31.93
CA GLY A 735 35.47 -53.06 30.98
C GLY A 735 35.71 -51.57 30.69
N ILE A 736 35.04 -50.66 31.40
CA ILE A 736 35.09 -49.22 31.15
C ILE A 736 36.27 -48.58 31.89
N THR A 737 37.15 -47.88 31.17
CA THR A 737 38.34 -47.23 31.73
C THR A 737 38.24 -45.70 31.70
N ASN A 738 39.14 -45.03 32.42
CA ASN A 738 39.29 -43.57 32.38
C ASN A 738 40.32 -43.08 31.34
N ASN A 739 40.86 -43.96 30.51
CA ASN A 739 41.88 -43.63 29.52
C ASN A 739 41.22 -43.29 28.16
N VAL A 740 41.51 -42.09 27.65
CA VAL A 740 40.92 -41.52 26.42
C VAL A 740 41.29 -42.26 25.13
N ASN A 741 42.30 -43.12 25.16
CA ASN A 741 42.70 -43.93 24.01
C ASN A 741 42.20 -45.38 24.13
N THR A 742 42.17 -45.96 25.33
CA THR A 742 41.91 -47.41 25.52
C THR A 742 40.50 -47.77 26.04
N THR A 743 39.69 -46.83 26.54
CA THR A 743 38.31 -47.19 26.95
C THR A 743 37.48 -47.60 25.73
N PRO A 744 36.83 -48.79 25.72
CA PRO A 744 36.08 -49.26 24.56
C PRO A 744 34.85 -48.40 24.29
N SER A 745 34.21 -47.92 25.36
CA SER A 745 33.02 -47.08 25.34
C SER A 745 33.13 -45.94 26.37
N ILE A 746 32.28 -44.92 26.24
CA ILE A 746 32.04 -43.91 27.27
C ILE A 746 30.60 -43.98 27.74
N THR A 747 30.43 -44.41 28.99
CA THR A 747 29.15 -44.45 29.71
C THR A 747 29.09 -43.28 30.71
N MET A 748 28.01 -43.17 31.47
CA MET A 748 27.94 -42.18 32.56
C MET A 748 29.08 -42.31 33.59
N LYS A 749 29.61 -43.52 33.83
CA LYS A 749 30.71 -43.77 34.80
C LYS A 749 31.99 -43.01 34.45
N ASN A 750 32.37 -42.98 33.17
CA ASN A 750 33.61 -42.35 32.68
C ASN A 750 33.36 -41.11 31.79
N LEU A 751 32.16 -40.52 31.81
CA LEU A 751 31.77 -39.36 30.98
C LEU A 751 32.78 -38.19 31.01
N LYS A 752 33.54 -38.03 32.11
CA LYS A 752 34.64 -37.07 32.23
C LYS A 752 35.68 -37.19 31.10
N VAL A 753 35.90 -38.39 30.55
CA VAL A 753 36.80 -38.66 29.42
C VAL A 753 36.35 -37.88 28.18
N LEU A 754 35.07 -38.02 27.79
CA LEU A 754 34.48 -37.30 26.67
C LEU A 754 34.56 -35.78 26.91
N THR A 755 34.11 -35.32 28.08
CA THR A 755 33.99 -33.88 28.33
C THR A 755 35.35 -33.19 28.39
N ASN A 756 36.37 -33.87 28.92
CA ASN A 756 37.75 -33.35 28.93
C ASN A 756 38.37 -33.38 27.53
N TYR A 757 38.18 -34.45 26.76
CA TYR A 757 38.63 -34.53 25.37
C TYR A 757 38.04 -33.40 24.52
N ILE A 758 36.72 -33.20 24.56
CA ILE A 758 36.04 -32.13 23.81
C ILE A 758 36.53 -30.75 24.26
N LYS A 759 36.58 -30.50 25.58
CA LYS A 759 37.05 -29.22 26.15
C LYS A 759 38.48 -28.90 25.72
N ASN A 760 39.39 -29.87 25.84
CA ASN A 760 40.83 -29.64 25.62
C ASN A 760 41.18 -29.54 24.13
N ARG A 761 40.42 -30.22 23.25
CA ARG A 761 40.71 -30.28 21.80
C ARG A 761 39.94 -29.27 20.95
N TYR A 762 38.73 -28.89 21.36
CA TYR A 762 37.86 -27.97 20.61
C TYR A 762 37.36 -26.76 21.42
N GLY A 763 37.73 -26.67 22.71
CA GLY A 763 37.36 -25.58 23.61
C GLY A 763 35.97 -25.76 24.25
N SER A 764 35.75 -25.10 25.39
CA SER A 764 34.49 -25.11 26.15
C SER A 764 33.26 -24.59 25.40
N SER A 765 33.47 -23.99 24.22
CA SER A 765 32.42 -23.46 23.34
C SER A 765 31.72 -24.53 22.49
N VAL A 766 32.30 -25.73 22.37
CA VAL A 766 31.60 -26.92 21.86
C VAL A 766 30.86 -27.53 23.05
N ARG A 767 29.53 -27.55 22.96
CA ARG A 767 28.66 -28.03 24.05
C ARG A 767 28.24 -29.48 23.83
N ILE A 768 27.93 -30.17 24.92
CA ILE A 768 27.45 -31.56 24.89
C ILE A 768 26.00 -31.58 25.37
N ILE A 769 25.13 -32.30 24.66
CA ILE A 769 23.84 -32.75 25.20
C ILE A 769 23.85 -34.27 25.27
N LEU A 770 23.38 -34.80 26.39
CA LEU A 770 23.08 -36.21 26.55
C LEU A 770 21.66 -36.39 26.02
N SER A 771 21.54 -36.74 24.74
CA SER A 771 20.31 -36.62 23.92
C SER A 771 19.29 -37.72 24.15
N GLU A 772 19.75 -38.93 24.44
CA GLU A 772 18.91 -40.11 24.68
C GLU A 772 19.65 -41.06 25.62
N GLN A 773 19.13 -41.22 26.83
CA GLN A 773 19.64 -42.17 27.83
C GLN A 773 18.46 -43.02 28.32
N GLY A 774 18.66 -44.33 28.48
CA GLY A 774 17.65 -45.25 28.99
C GLY A 774 18.23 -46.16 30.07
N TYR A 775 17.42 -46.50 31.06
CA TYR A 775 17.75 -47.47 32.11
C TYR A 775 16.55 -48.43 32.24
N SER A 776 16.77 -49.73 32.09
CA SER A 776 15.68 -50.71 32.10
C SER A 776 15.27 -51.06 33.53
N SER A 777 13.96 -51.00 33.81
CA SER A 777 13.38 -51.52 35.06
C SER A 777 13.26 -53.05 35.08
N ALA A 778 13.71 -53.76 34.04
CA ALA A 778 13.74 -55.23 33.99
C ALA A 778 14.56 -55.89 35.12
N GLN A 779 15.48 -55.14 35.74
CA GLN A 779 16.27 -55.58 36.89
C GLN A 779 15.73 -55.04 38.23
N GLY A 780 14.49 -54.53 38.25
CA GLY A 780 13.84 -53.85 39.38
C GLY A 780 13.81 -52.33 39.23
N GLU A 781 12.70 -51.71 39.66
CA GLU A 781 12.54 -50.25 39.62
C GLU A 781 13.53 -49.50 40.50
N GLU A 782 13.93 -50.11 41.63
CA GLU A 782 14.91 -49.54 42.54
C GLU A 782 16.25 -49.27 41.84
N LEU A 783 16.69 -50.22 40.98
CA LEU A 783 17.90 -50.05 40.17
C LEU A 783 17.71 -48.97 39.09
N GLN A 784 16.54 -48.90 38.46
CA GLN A 784 16.23 -47.86 37.48
C GLN A 784 16.30 -46.45 38.12
N ALA A 785 15.72 -46.31 39.31
CA ALA A 785 15.72 -45.09 40.09
C ALA A 785 17.14 -44.68 40.56
N ALA A 786 17.92 -45.64 41.07
CA ALA A 786 19.32 -45.45 41.44
C ALA A 786 20.19 -45.01 40.24
N ALA A 787 20.04 -45.70 39.10
CA ALA A 787 20.75 -45.42 37.85
C ALA A 787 20.46 -44.01 37.32
N LEU A 788 19.21 -43.58 37.41
CA LEU A 788 18.74 -42.28 36.98
C LEU A 788 19.30 -41.15 37.87
N ALA A 789 19.27 -41.30 39.19
CA ALA A 789 19.86 -40.36 40.14
C ALA A 789 21.38 -40.22 39.94
N TYR A 790 22.11 -41.33 39.94
CA TYR A 790 23.57 -41.39 39.72
C TYR A 790 23.97 -40.69 38.41
N SER A 791 23.32 -41.07 37.31
CA SER A 791 23.62 -40.54 35.98
C SER A 791 23.29 -39.06 35.86
N TYR A 792 22.11 -38.63 36.34
CA TYR A 792 21.75 -37.22 36.30
C TYR A 792 22.68 -36.36 37.15
N TYR A 793 23.13 -36.83 38.32
CA TYR A 793 24.05 -36.07 39.15
C TYR A 793 25.43 -35.89 38.52
N ILE A 794 25.94 -36.89 37.80
CA ILE A 794 27.14 -36.74 36.96
C ILE A 794 26.89 -35.72 35.84
N ALA A 795 25.76 -35.80 35.14
CA ALA A 795 25.41 -34.85 34.08
C ALA A 795 25.22 -33.41 34.60
N ALA A 796 24.59 -33.24 35.77
CA ALA A 796 24.32 -31.95 36.40
C ALA A 796 25.60 -31.26 36.87
N CYS A 797 26.52 -32.01 37.51
CA CYS A 797 27.78 -31.50 38.03
C CYS A 797 28.82 -31.24 36.92
N ASN A 798 28.71 -31.89 35.76
CA ASN A 798 29.63 -31.68 34.64
C ASN A 798 29.39 -30.31 33.92
N PRO A 799 30.41 -29.45 33.77
CA PRO A 799 30.26 -28.11 33.19
C PRO A 799 30.22 -28.06 31.65
N MET A 800 30.43 -29.19 30.96
CA MET A 800 30.35 -29.27 29.48
C MET A 800 28.99 -29.75 28.96
N VAL A 801 28.16 -30.32 29.85
CA VAL A 801 26.85 -30.90 29.51
C VAL A 801 25.74 -29.86 29.73
N ASP A 802 24.92 -29.60 28.72
CA ASP A 802 23.80 -28.63 28.76
C ASP A 802 22.41 -29.29 28.83
N ALA A 803 22.31 -30.60 28.59
CA ALA A 803 21.08 -31.37 28.74
C ALA A 803 21.36 -32.80 29.18
N PHE A 804 20.40 -33.38 29.91
CA PHE A 804 20.30 -34.81 30.19
C PHE A 804 18.86 -35.23 29.89
N ILE A 805 18.68 -35.95 28.78
CA ILE A 805 17.38 -36.30 28.22
C ILE A 805 17.20 -37.81 28.27
N ILE A 806 16.08 -38.28 28.83
CA ILE A 806 15.79 -39.71 28.93
C ILE A 806 14.73 -40.20 27.93
N ARG A 807 14.94 -41.43 27.48
CA ARG A 807 13.95 -42.35 26.93
C ARG A 807 13.40 -43.15 28.13
N SER A 808 12.14 -43.04 28.53
CA SER A 808 11.08 -42.09 28.10
C SER A 808 10.04 -41.91 29.22
N TYR A 809 8.98 -41.10 29.01
CA TYR A 809 7.91 -40.97 30.01
C TYR A 809 7.18 -42.30 30.24
N LYS A 810 6.70 -42.94 29.15
CA LYS A 810 6.10 -44.28 29.17
C LYS A 810 7.10 -45.32 28.67
N ASP A 811 6.83 -46.59 28.94
CA ASP A 811 7.46 -47.70 28.25
C ASP A 811 6.94 -47.79 26.81
N ASP A 812 7.80 -48.19 25.88
CA ASP A 812 7.41 -48.42 24.49
C ASP A 812 7.11 -49.92 24.27
N PRO A 813 5.95 -50.33 23.74
CA PRO A 813 5.63 -51.75 23.55
C PRO A 813 6.67 -52.51 22.73
N VAL A 814 7.34 -51.85 21.77
CA VAL A 814 8.39 -52.48 20.95
C VAL A 814 9.70 -52.65 21.72
N GLU A 815 10.02 -51.72 22.62
CA GLU A 815 11.22 -51.77 23.46
C GLU A 815 11.04 -52.74 24.63
N VAL A 816 9.84 -52.81 25.22
CA VAL A 816 9.45 -53.80 26.24
C VAL A 816 9.60 -55.22 25.70
N ALA A 817 9.12 -55.48 24.47
CA ALA A 817 9.28 -56.77 23.80
C ALA A 817 10.74 -57.16 23.52
N GLN A 818 11.70 -56.23 23.69
CA GLN A 818 13.14 -56.43 23.58
C GLN A 818 13.87 -56.39 24.94
N GLY A 819 13.13 -56.32 26.06
CA GLY A 819 13.68 -56.27 27.43
C GLY A 819 14.03 -54.86 27.93
N TYR A 820 13.69 -53.81 27.17
CA TYR A 820 14.00 -52.42 27.48
C TYR A 820 12.78 -51.71 28.08
N LEU A 821 12.53 -51.93 29.37
CA LEU A 821 11.48 -51.25 30.14
C LEU A 821 11.99 -49.86 30.60
N LEU A 822 12.16 -48.94 29.64
CA LEU A 822 12.80 -47.63 29.83
C LEU A 822 11.87 -46.52 30.34
N GLY A 823 10.56 -46.77 30.39
CA GLY A 823 9.57 -45.82 30.90
C GLY A 823 9.73 -45.56 32.39
N ILE A 824 9.32 -44.37 32.84
CA ILE A 824 9.30 -43.99 34.27
C ILE A 824 7.90 -43.85 34.87
N GLN A 825 6.84 -43.68 34.07
CA GLN A 825 5.48 -43.45 34.57
C GLN A 825 5.03 -44.60 35.49
N GLY A 826 4.55 -44.25 36.69
CA GLY A 826 4.08 -45.21 37.70
C GLY A 826 5.18 -45.84 38.54
N LYS A 827 6.45 -45.72 38.12
CA LYS A 827 7.61 -46.37 38.75
C LYS A 827 8.31 -45.46 39.75
N GLN A 828 9.11 -46.03 40.66
CA GLN A 828 9.97 -45.26 41.59
C GLN A 828 10.84 -44.20 40.90
N ALA A 829 11.27 -44.47 39.66
CA ALA A 829 12.08 -43.56 38.85
C ALA A 829 11.38 -42.23 38.52
N PHE A 830 10.03 -42.19 38.53
CA PHE A 830 9.26 -40.96 38.29
C PHE A 830 9.58 -39.87 39.32
N ASP A 831 9.45 -40.20 40.59
CA ASP A 831 9.63 -39.24 41.69
C ASP A 831 11.10 -38.84 41.86
N VAL A 832 12.03 -39.79 41.65
CA VAL A 832 13.46 -39.47 41.51
C VAL A 832 13.66 -38.42 40.43
N PHE A 833 13.16 -38.68 39.21
CA PHE A 833 13.33 -37.76 38.09
C PHE A 833 12.70 -36.39 38.38
N LYS A 834 11.54 -36.37 39.03
CA LYS A 834 10.80 -35.16 39.40
C LYS A 834 11.55 -34.29 40.42
N TYR A 835 12.11 -34.89 41.47
CA TYR A 835 12.61 -34.15 42.64
C TYR A 835 14.14 -34.05 42.78
N MET A 836 14.94 -34.83 42.04
CA MET A 836 16.41 -34.92 42.23
C MET A 836 17.20 -33.59 42.11
N ASP A 837 16.72 -32.56 41.40
CA ASP A 837 17.33 -31.21 41.37
C ASP A 837 16.64 -30.16 42.26
N THR A 838 15.68 -30.57 43.09
CA THR A 838 14.88 -29.65 43.92
C THR A 838 15.44 -29.50 45.34
N SER A 839 14.75 -28.74 46.20
CA SER A 839 14.97 -28.76 47.65
C SER A 839 14.75 -30.15 48.27
N ARG A 840 13.87 -30.96 47.69
CA ARG A 840 13.48 -32.30 48.17
C ARG A 840 14.41 -33.43 47.70
N ALA A 841 15.50 -33.12 47.01
CA ALA A 841 16.38 -34.09 46.35
C ALA A 841 16.77 -35.28 47.24
N SER A 842 17.26 -35.01 48.46
CA SER A 842 17.70 -36.03 49.42
C SER A 842 16.61 -37.03 49.79
N GLN A 843 15.37 -36.55 50.01
CA GLN A 843 14.20 -37.37 50.34
C GLN A 843 13.93 -38.47 49.30
N TYR A 844 14.31 -38.23 48.04
CA TYR A 844 14.06 -39.13 46.92
C TYR A 844 15.31 -39.82 46.41
N THR A 845 16.52 -39.30 46.62
CA THR A 845 17.75 -39.91 46.06
C THR A 845 18.61 -40.65 47.06
N ASP A 846 18.68 -40.21 48.32
CA ASP A 846 19.76 -40.67 49.21
C ASP A 846 19.57 -42.13 49.66
N ARG A 847 18.33 -42.64 49.66
CA ARG A 847 18.05 -44.07 49.90
C ARG A 847 18.74 -45.02 48.93
N TYR A 848 19.06 -44.58 47.71
CA TYR A 848 19.72 -45.40 46.70
C TYR A 848 21.24 -45.48 46.85
N LEU A 849 21.84 -44.77 47.80
CA LEU A 849 23.29 -44.77 48.01
C LEU A 849 23.83 -46.17 48.37
N GLY A 850 23.11 -46.93 49.19
CA GLY A 850 23.47 -48.33 49.52
C GLY A 850 23.44 -49.24 48.28
N VAL A 851 22.42 -49.12 47.43
CA VAL A 851 22.27 -49.86 46.16
C VAL A 851 23.43 -49.56 45.19
N ILE A 852 23.96 -48.34 45.24
CA ILE A 852 25.10 -47.86 44.45
C ILE A 852 26.45 -48.33 45.05
N GLY A 853 26.48 -48.75 46.31
CA GLY A 853 27.72 -49.09 47.03
C GLY A 853 28.48 -47.84 47.51
N ALA A 854 27.78 -46.79 47.93
CA ALA A 854 28.35 -45.54 48.40
C ALA A 854 27.75 -45.11 49.75
N GLY A 855 28.55 -44.44 50.60
CA GLY A 855 28.07 -43.77 51.81
C GLY A 855 27.59 -42.33 51.54
N SER A 856 28.05 -41.69 50.46
CA SER A 856 27.58 -40.34 50.08
C SER A 856 27.83 -40.00 48.60
N TRP A 857 26.99 -39.12 48.04
CA TRP A 857 27.13 -38.67 46.64
C TRP A 857 28.50 -38.12 46.24
N PRO A 858 29.24 -37.35 47.06
CA PRO A 858 30.59 -36.90 46.73
C PRO A 858 31.60 -38.02 46.43
N GLN A 859 31.42 -39.23 46.96
CA GLN A 859 32.30 -40.37 46.68
C GLN A 859 32.16 -40.87 45.23
N VAL A 860 30.96 -40.78 44.66
CA VAL A 860 30.60 -41.39 43.36
C VAL A 860 30.26 -40.39 42.26
N VAL A 861 30.01 -39.12 42.59
CA VAL A 861 29.70 -38.04 41.63
C VAL A 861 30.79 -36.95 41.68
N PRO A 862 31.69 -36.89 40.68
CA PRO A 862 32.76 -35.89 40.63
C PRO A 862 32.24 -34.45 40.68
N GLY A 863 32.66 -33.72 41.72
CA GLY A 863 32.29 -32.32 41.91
C GLY A 863 30.87 -32.09 42.45
N TYR A 864 30.22 -33.11 43.02
CA TYR A 864 28.93 -32.98 43.69
C TYR A 864 28.91 -31.86 44.74
N ARG A 865 27.87 -31.02 44.71
CA ARG A 865 27.43 -30.16 45.82
C ARG A 865 25.92 -29.96 45.67
N ALA A 866 25.11 -30.20 46.71
CA ALA A 866 23.65 -30.07 46.61
C ALA A 866 23.18 -28.69 46.10
N LYS A 867 23.90 -27.61 46.45
CA LYS A 867 23.66 -26.25 45.91
C LYS A 867 23.86 -26.15 44.39
N ARG A 868 24.82 -26.89 43.81
CA ARG A 868 25.07 -26.93 42.35
C ARG A 868 23.95 -27.62 41.58
N LEU A 869 23.29 -28.62 42.17
CA LEU A 869 22.10 -29.24 41.59
C LEU A 869 20.95 -28.21 41.52
N ARG A 870 20.65 -27.54 42.63
CA ARG A 870 19.53 -26.57 42.72
C ARG A 870 19.75 -25.26 41.97
N SER A 871 20.99 -24.84 41.74
CA SER A 871 21.32 -23.64 40.95
C SER A 871 21.59 -23.91 39.47
N MET A 872 21.91 -25.17 39.14
CA MET A 872 22.69 -25.59 37.97
C MET A 872 24.09 -24.98 37.88
N TYR A 873 25.01 -25.69 37.21
CA TYR A 873 26.33 -25.16 36.86
C TYR A 873 26.21 -24.26 35.62
N ARG A 874 26.21 -22.93 35.81
CA ARG A 874 26.25 -21.94 34.71
C ARG A 874 27.17 -20.76 35.04
N LYS A 875 28.43 -20.91 34.63
CA LYS A 875 29.37 -19.84 34.28
C LYS A 875 29.94 -20.20 32.92
#